data_AF-C5DD12-F1
#
_entry.id   AF-C5DD12-F1
#
_cell.length_a   1.000
_cell.length_b   1.000
_cell.length_c   1.000
_cell.angle_alpha   90.00
_cell.angle_beta   90.00
_cell.angle_gamma   90.00
#
_symmetry.space_group_name_H-M   'P 1'
#
loop_
_entity.id
_entity.type
_entity.pdbx_description
1 polymer ?
#
loop_
_entity_poly.entity_id
_entity_poly.type
_entity_poly.pdbx_seq_one_letter_code
_entity_poly.pdbx_strand_id
1 'polypeptide(L)'
;MNSNLPSGLKYICDPLELKGFFSEGEVLRQDIEFVSVLTSIDFNPKSRCLFQFSNFRPGESVSPDYTCKITCNNVETLNLTKLTLSLVSQQFDLDFPDLNDAEGFYMKDIHLEKLCFVCCKGTFVTCDNKGGIFLQGLRIIDIHSSLFDPTKRDERSSISETVRVIFDNLVKLNDNSKAQFKFVKLQNYDTAMRKYIQSRQESMLSLKEKNPLFGLLKPRADHDSQNDFDSQLPDPDSNLDNAIFYGHRIPSESLDSQTPNLVSSEIIEEGQSPSVAGAAGTPAALSGSNKPSSYQGSGSLSISQISPPRETEYVRLSRDFETSAIESNKRSAVVTSDQEIRDDSSLDDDILEFSLSTHSVDKNELSQTSRGSQPTSKRQRIQMLGNISQKDPNSYMFHASLDEPLIISGVVFGLRINDAASSPSIALYIHAGSLQNESVSANLYPYKNCTEVLAYASDSIELNSKLFPAENSAEMLEALRWYVEDKKVELKVKKSSILLADGYFTFAWTLVSVKTAGDAPKLSTSQTSHTPRSSQIVGSSQEASQDSLDPLKTFGEISISGNEVEFIRTFALLVSAKTFGSKMHKFVFTDFTSHPKNKLSAFDSFLGSYTNRLPQDMAFPFVIYNDHFREFTTRLQRHTGYNFNQLYSGNDNNLSNRGIVCRLSLKVKLYSGGIDGIIRRCEPIVVTKRLPKDEERHITEFYDRAIREIPQIVLLNNFDSYKTFFPIAMFRGLVVLDTSDAQNQHRTPPSSQPALGALQPLPQRPPPKLHIELEHFTVNRHMEIPVLYGLDATDSSHLFELRAKVVAAIRTGELLAFYVTNDWISQDMLDPTRVLRVEIPGRSNMDYFFGTYASQETRPDLAARDAQLGTMIGETFTFRLVTFAVPVSPSRFLRTWCPVECTIQELSYELAARRGQAAARVKLEDS
;
A
#
# COMPACT_ATOMS: atom_id res chain seq x y z
N MET A 1 -50.88 -24.58 1.58
CA MET A 1 -50.09 -24.41 2.81
C MET A 1 -48.65 -24.38 2.36
N ASN A 2 -48.03 -23.22 2.29
CA ASN A 2 -46.66 -23.08 1.81
C ASN A 2 -45.81 -22.58 2.99
N SER A 3 -45.06 -23.48 3.61
CA SER A 3 -44.08 -23.09 4.61
C SER A 3 -42.88 -22.46 3.91
N ASN A 4 -42.79 -21.13 3.97
CA ASN A 4 -41.61 -20.39 3.52
C ASN A 4 -40.41 -20.81 4.38
N LEU A 5 -39.56 -21.72 3.86
CA LEU A 5 -38.23 -21.93 4.41
C LEU A 5 -37.40 -20.64 4.24
N PRO A 6 -36.50 -20.32 5.19
CA PRO A 6 -35.75 -19.07 5.16
C PRO A 6 -34.89 -18.98 3.89
N SER A 7 -35.05 -17.89 3.14
CA SER A 7 -34.35 -17.58 1.89
C SER A 7 -32.89 -17.14 2.12
N GLY A 8 -32.15 -17.92 2.90
CA GLY A 8 -30.73 -17.73 3.19
C GLY A 8 -29.85 -18.80 2.53
N LEU A 9 -28.66 -18.40 2.09
CA LEU A 9 -27.60 -19.29 1.63
C LEU A 9 -27.22 -20.25 2.77
N LYS A 10 -27.33 -21.56 2.56
CA LYS A 10 -27.00 -22.57 3.57
C LYS A 10 -25.63 -23.19 3.30
N TYR A 11 -24.71 -23.05 4.24
CA TYR A 11 -23.42 -23.74 4.19
C TYR A 11 -23.61 -25.24 4.46
N ILE A 12 -22.98 -26.09 3.63
CA ILE A 12 -23.02 -27.55 3.72
C ILE A 12 -21.61 -28.03 4.07
N CYS A 13 -21.43 -28.54 5.29
CA CYS A 13 -20.16 -29.10 5.76
C CYS A 13 -19.96 -30.54 5.26
N ASP A 14 -21.06 -31.29 5.12
CA ASP A 14 -21.09 -32.71 4.82
C ASP A 14 -22.01 -33.02 3.62
N PRO A 15 -21.55 -33.75 2.57
CA PRO A 15 -22.40 -34.15 1.44
C PRO A 15 -23.68 -34.90 1.84
N LEU A 16 -23.66 -35.61 2.98
CA LEU A 16 -24.82 -36.32 3.54
C LEU A 16 -25.91 -35.36 4.02
N GLU A 17 -25.61 -34.10 4.34
CA GLU A 17 -26.64 -33.10 4.65
C GLU A 17 -27.57 -32.84 3.47
N LEU A 18 -27.09 -33.01 2.23
CA LEU A 18 -27.93 -32.92 1.02
C LEU A 18 -29.07 -33.94 1.04
N LYS A 19 -28.90 -35.08 1.73
CA LYS A 19 -29.96 -36.09 1.89
C LYS A 19 -31.16 -35.57 2.70
N GLY A 20 -30.96 -34.55 3.54
CA GLY A 20 -32.01 -33.91 4.32
C GLY A 20 -32.92 -32.95 3.54
N PHE A 21 -32.68 -32.74 2.24
CA PHE A 21 -33.47 -31.84 1.37
C PHE A 21 -34.25 -32.58 0.27
N PHE A 22 -34.27 -33.92 0.28
CA PHE A 22 -35.20 -34.68 -0.55
C PHE A 22 -36.53 -34.79 0.17
N SER A 23 -37.59 -34.30 -0.48
CA SER A 23 -38.99 -34.46 -0.07
C SER A 23 -39.74 -35.22 -1.17
N GLU A 24 -40.66 -36.09 -0.79
CA GLU A 24 -41.50 -36.81 -1.74
C GLU A 24 -42.55 -35.85 -2.34
N GLY A 25 -42.62 -35.75 -3.67
CA GLY A 25 -43.66 -34.99 -4.37
C GLY A 25 -43.52 -33.45 -4.40
N GLU A 26 -42.52 -32.85 -3.74
CA GLU A 26 -42.27 -31.41 -3.78
C GLU A 26 -40.94 -31.07 -4.45
N VAL A 27 -40.92 -29.99 -5.25
CA VAL A 27 -39.70 -29.45 -5.85
C VAL A 27 -39.07 -28.46 -4.89
N LEU A 28 -38.06 -28.87 -4.14
CA LEU A 28 -37.35 -28.00 -3.21
C LEU A 28 -36.17 -27.30 -3.91
N ARG A 29 -36.10 -25.98 -3.73
CA ARG A 29 -35.01 -25.13 -4.23
C ARG A 29 -34.30 -24.47 -3.05
N GLN A 30 -33.02 -24.78 -2.86
CA GLN A 30 -32.19 -24.22 -1.79
C GLN A 30 -30.87 -23.72 -2.37
N ASP A 31 -30.51 -22.47 -2.09
CA ASP A 31 -29.16 -21.99 -2.38
C ASP A 31 -28.18 -22.48 -1.31
N ILE A 32 -27.09 -23.12 -1.75
CA ILE A 32 -26.08 -23.77 -0.91
C ILE A 32 -24.67 -23.24 -1.20
N GLU A 33 -23.82 -23.29 -0.19
CA GLU A 33 -22.37 -23.08 -0.30
C GLU A 33 -21.63 -24.27 0.31
N PHE A 34 -20.60 -24.78 -0.35
CA PHE A 34 -19.79 -25.90 0.18
C PHE A 34 -18.34 -25.80 -0.25
N VAL A 35 -17.46 -26.53 0.44
CA VAL A 35 -16.04 -26.65 0.10
C VAL A 35 -15.73 -28.08 -0.31
N SER A 36 -14.99 -28.23 -1.41
CA SER A 36 -14.61 -29.53 -1.95
C SER A 36 -13.38 -29.43 -2.87
N VAL A 37 -12.85 -30.58 -3.31
CA VAL A 37 -11.75 -30.65 -4.28
C VAL A 37 -12.28 -31.11 -5.63
N LEU A 38 -11.92 -30.38 -6.70
CA LEU A 38 -12.30 -30.74 -8.07
C LEU A 38 -11.62 -32.04 -8.52
N THR A 39 -12.42 -33.01 -8.97
CA THR A 39 -11.96 -34.33 -9.40
C THR A 39 -12.11 -34.57 -10.90
N SER A 40 -13.15 -34.04 -11.53
CA SER A 40 -13.32 -34.11 -13.00
C SER A 40 -14.13 -32.95 -13.58
N ILE A 41 -13.95 -32.69 -14.87
CA ILE A 41 -14.75 -31.79 -15.71
C ILE A 41 -15.26 -32.56 -16.93
N ASP A 42 -16.57 -32.52 -17.18
CA ASP A 42 -17.24 -33.00 -18.41
C ASP A 42 -17.83 -31.79 -19.14
N PHE A 43 -17.14 -31.29 -20.17
CA PHE A 43 -17.58 -30.15 -20.97
C PHE A 43 -18.13 -30.61 -22.32
N ASN A 44 -19.44 -30.44 -22.51
CA ASN A 44 -20.13 -30.69 -23.77
C ASN A 44 -20.71 -29.36 -24.32
N PRO A 45 -20.10 -28.74 -25.34
CA PRO A 45 -20.48 -27.44 -25.89
C PRO A 45 -21.95 -27.31 -26.32
N LYS A 46 -22.60 -28.43 -26.63
CA LYS A 46 -23.98 -28.49 -27.17
C LYS A 46 -25.04 -28.64 -26.07
N SER A 47 -24.66 -28.86 -24.81
CA SER A 47 -25.63 -29.17 -23.75
C SER A 47 -25.26 -28.68 -22.35
N ARG A 48 -24.07 -28.99 -21.84
CA ARG A 48 -23.74 -28.75 -20.42
C ARG A 48 -22.24 -28.80 -20.14
N CYS A 49 -21.83 -28.16 -19.06
CA CYS A 49 -20.60 -28.45 -18.34
C CYS A 49 -20.93 -29.05 -16.98
N LEU A 50 -20.29 -30.16 -16.61
CA LEU A 50 -20.35 -30.74 -15.27
C LEU A 50 -19.00 -30.59 -14.58
N PHE A 51 -19.02 -30.16 -13.33
CA PHE A 51 -17.87 -30.20 -12.42
C PHE A 51 -18.18 -31.22 -11.32
N GLN A 52 -17.30 -32.19 -11.14
CA GLN A 52 -17.41 -33.22 -10.11
C GLN A 52 -16.39 -32.94 -9.00
N PHE A 53 -16.84 -33.05 -7.75
CA PHE A 53 -16.00 -32.75 -6.58
C PHE A 53 -16.06 -33.89 -5.55
N SER A 54 -15.01 -34.03 -4.75
CA SER A 54 -14.96 -34.98 -3.63
C SER A 54 -14.27 -34.44 -2.38
N ASN A 55 -14.73 -34.94 -1.23
CA ASN A 55 -14.19 -34.72 0.11
C ASN A 55 -13.43 -35.97 0.64
N PHE A 56 -13.20 -36.98 -0.21
CA PHE A 56 -12.34 -38.17 -0.02
C PHE A 56 -12.60 -38.98 1.26
N ARG A 57 -13.87 -39.23 1.56
CA ARG A 57 -14.27 -39.88 2.82
C ARG A 57 -13.75 -41.32 2.96
N PRO A 58 -13.35 -41.75 4.17
CA PRO A 58 -12.88 -43.12 4.37
C PRO A 58 -14.00 -44.14 4.18
N GLY A 59 -13.91 -44.95 3.12
CA GLY A 59 -14.80 -46.11 2.90
C GLY A 59 -15.98 -45.89 1.93
N GLU A 60 -16.10 -44.71 1.31
CA GLU A 60 -17.15 -44.47 0.30
C GLU A 60 -16.76 -44.92 -1.12
N SER A 61 -17.77 -45.03 -1.97
CA SER A 61 -17.66 -45.47 -3.37
C SER A 61 -16.96 -44.46 -4.27
N VAL A 62 -16.52 -44.92 -5.46
CA VAL A 62 -15.84 -44.12 -6.51
C VAL A 62 -16.74 -43.02 -7.14
N SER A 63 -17.97 -42.86 -6.64
CA SER A 63 -18.90 -41.79 -7.01
C SER A 63 -18.45 -40.43 -6.45
N PRO A 64 -18.55 -39.33 -7.21
CA PRO A 64 -18.26 -37.99 -6.69
C PRO A 64 -19.29 -37.57 -5.63
N ASP A 65 -18.83 -36.83 -4.62
CA ASP A 65 -19.67 -36.34 -3.51
C ASP A 65 -20.61 -35.21 -3.96
N TYR A 66 -20.15 -34.37 -4.88
CA TYR A 66 -20.94 -33.30 -5.48
C TYR A 66 -20.78 -33.31 -7.01
N THR A 67 -21.88 -33.05 -7.73
CA THR A 67 -21.86 -32.80 -9.17
C THR A 67 -22.62 -31.51 -9.46
N CYS A 68 -21.89 -30.48 -9.88
CA CYS A 68 -22.45 -29.18 -10.26
C CYS A 68 -22.58 -29.08 -11.78
N LYS A 69 -23.70 -28.52 -12.25
CA LYS A 69 -24.03 -28.35 -13.66
C LYS A 69 -24.12 -26.87 -14.04
N ILE A 70 -23.52 -26.53 -15.18
CA ILE A 70 -23.84 -25.35 -15.98
C ILE A 70 -24.55 -25.82 -17.25
N THR A 71 -25.65 -25.18 -17.63
CA THR A 71 -26.35 -25.43 -18.91
C THR A 71 -25.72 -24.59 -20.02
N CYS A 72 -25.43 -25.21 -21.18
CA CYS A 72 -24.81 -24.54 -22.32
C CYS A 72 -25.80 -24.35 -23.49
N ASN A 73 -27.08 -24.17 -23.17
CA ASN A 73 -28.20 -24.17 -24.14
C ASN A 73 -28.17 -22.95 -25.08
N ASN A 74 -27.51 -21.86 -24.66
CA ASN A 74 -27.49 -20.57 -25.34
C ASN A 74 -26.04 -20.16 -25.65
N VAL A 75 -25.80 -19.44 -26.75
CA VAL A 75 -24.45 -18.93 -27.11
C VAL A 75 -23.81 -18.12 -25.97
N GLU A 76 -24.60 -17.32 -25.26
CA GLU A 76 -24.16 -16.55 -24.09
C GLU A 76 -23.71 -17.46 -22.95
N THR A 77 -24.53 -18.46 -22.58
CA THR A 77 -24.19 -19.44 -21.53
C THR A 77 -22.98 -20.30 -21.90
N LEU A 78 -22.81 -20.63 -23.18
CA LEU A 78 -21.65 -21.35 -23.69
C LEU A 78 -20.39 -20.48 -23.59
N ASN A 79 -20.44 -19.22 -24.01
CA ASN A 79 -19.31 -18.29 -23.90
C ASN A 79 -18.93 -18.03 -22.44
N LEU A 80 -19.91 -17.87 -21.54
CA LEU A 80 -19.68 -17.75 -20.10
C LEU A 80 -19.02 -19.04 -19.55
N THR A 81 -19.51 -20.22 -19.94
CA THR A 81 -18.91 -21.51 -19.55
C THR A 81 -17.46 -21.62 -20.02
N LYS A 82 -17.16 -21.24 -21.27
CA LYS A 82 -15.79 -21.22 -21.80
C LYS A 82 -14.89 -20.24 -21.03
N LEU A 83 -15.42 -19.09 -20.63
CA LEU A 83 -14.70 -18.11 -19.81
C LEU A 83 -14.44 -18.66 -18.40
N THR A 84 -15.42 -19.29 -17.75
CA THR A 84 -15.23 -19.97 -16.46
C THR A 84 -14.17 -21.07 -16.56
N LEU A 85 -14.19 -21.90 -17.60
CA LEU A 85 -13.17 -22.91 -17.85
C LEU A 85 -11.80 -22.27 -18.08
N SER A 86 -11.69 -21.19 -18.87
CA SER A 86 -10.42 -20.48 -19.07
C SER A 86 -9.85 -19.91 -17.76
N LEU A 87 -10.69 -19.42 -16.85
CA LEU A 87 -10.24 -18.92 -15.54
C LEU A 87 -9.80 -20.07 -14.61
N VAL A 88 -10.55 -21.17 -14.59
CA VAL A 88 -10.19 -22.39 -13.83
C VAL A 88 -8.87 -22.98 -14.33
N SER A 89 -8.68 -23.01 -15.66
CA SER A 89 -7.42 -23.41 -16.32
C SER A 89 -6.26 -22.52 -15.88
N GLN A 90 -6.38 -21.19 -15.98
CA GLN A 90 -5.30 -20.26 -15.61
C GLN A 90 -4.93 -20.32 -14.12
N GLN A 91 -5.91 -20.49 -13.23
CA GLN A 91 -5.67 -20.43 -11.79
C GLN A 91 -5.13 -21.73 -11.19
N PHE A 92 -5.54 -22.89 -11.73
CA PHE A 92 -5.00 -24.19 -11.34
C PHE A 92 -3.90 -24.70 -12.28
N ASP A 93 -3.55 -23.92 -13.31
CA ASP A 93 -2.57 -24.27 -14.33
C ASP A 93 -2.96 -25.61 -15.03
N LEU A 94 -4.25 -25.79 -15.35
CA LEU A 94 -4.76 -27.00 -15.99
C LEU A 94 -4.75 -26.86 -17.51
N ASP A 95 -4.03 -27.75 -18.19
CA ASP A 95 -3.98 -27.83 -19.66
C ASP A 95 -5.30 -28.37 -20.23
N PHE A 96 -6.21 -27.46 -20.60
CA PHE A 96 -7.47 -27.83 -21.26
C PHE A 96 -7.30 -27.94 -22.79
N PRO A 97 -7.97 -28.91 -23.45
CA PRO A 97 -8.12 -28.93 -24.91
C PRO A 97 -8.78 -27.65 -25.45
N ASP A 98 -8.68 -27.41 -26.76
CA ASP A 98 -9.27 -26.21 -27.38
C ASP A 98 -10.79 -26.17 -27.12
N LEU A 99 -11.21 -25.17 -26.33
CA LEU A 99 -12.60 -24.95 -25.96
C LEU A 99 -13.52 -24.63 -27.15
N ASN A 100 -12.98 -24.50 -28.36
CA ASN A 100 -13.72 -24.33 -29.62
C ASN A 100 -14.02 -25.62 -30.35
N ASP A 101 -13.52 -26.77 -29.90
CA ASP A 101 -13.91 -28.06 -30.45
C ASP A 101 -15.43 -28.29 -30.27
N ALA A 102 -16.05 -28.90 -31.28
CA ALA A 102 -17.48 -29.18 -31.32
C ALA A 102 -17.87 -30.46 -30.55
N GLU A 103 -16.91 -31.32 -30.21
CA GLU A 103 -17.13 -32.53 -29.42
C GLU A 103 -17.00 -32.29 -27.90
N GLY A 104 -16.25 -31.25 -27.49
CA GLY A 104 -15.98 -30.95 -26.09
C GLY A 104 -14.82 -31.76 -25.52
N PHE A 105 -14.73 -31.87 -24.20
CA PHE A 105 -13.70 -32.70 -23.55
C PHE A 105 -14.16 -33.27 -22.20
N TYR A 106 -13.55 -34.38 -21.81
CA TYR A 106 -13.69 -34.97 -20.48
C TYR A 106 -12.32 -35.10 -19.83
N MET A 107 -12.10 -34.39 -18.73
CA MET A 107 -10.90 -34.44 -17.91
C MET A 107 -11.24 -35.07 -16.56
N LYS A 108 -10.61 -36.19 -16.22
CA LYS A 108 -10.85 -36.95 -14.99
C LYS A 108 -9.60 -37.03 -14.14
N ASP A 109 -9.76 -37.51 -12.91
CA ASP A 109 -8.67 -37.83 -11.99
C ASP A 109 -7.74 -36.62 -11.69
N ILE A 110 -8.25 -35.38 -11.83
CA ILE A 110 -7.50 -34.11 -11.69
C ILE A 110 -6.73 -34.08 -10.35
N HIS A 111 -7.40 -34.50 -9.28
CA HIS A 111 -6.87 -34.62 -7.93
C HIS A 111 -5.61 -35.52 -7.77
N LEU A 112 -5.29 -36.39 -8.75
CA LEU A 112 -4.06 -37.18 -8.75
C LEU A 112 -2.83 -36.38 -9.17
N GLU A 113 -3.02 -35.29 -9.92
CA GLU A 113 -1.95 -34.43 -10.46
C GLU A 113 -1.90 -33.06 -9.79
N LYS A 114 -3.06 -32.46 -9.48
CA LYS A 114 -3.18 -31.15 -8.82
C LYS A 114 -4.34 -31.11 -7.84
N LEU A 115 -4.12 -30.57 -6.64
CA LEU A 115 -5.16 -30.39 -5.63
C LEU A 115 -5.90 -29.06 -5.81
N CYS A 116 -7.01 -29.11 -6.54
CA CYS A 116 -7.84 -27.95 -6.86
C CYS A 116 -8.94 -27.75 -5.81
N PHE A 117 -8.62 -27.12 -4.68
CA PHE A 117 -9.60 -26.77 -3.63
C PHE A 117 -10.48 -25.59 -4.06
N VAL A 118 -11.79 -25.75 -3.92
CA VAL A 118 -12.77 -24.72 -4.29
C VAL A 118 -13.88 -24.59 -3.24
N CYS A 119 -14.41 -23.38 -3.15
CA CYS A 119 -15.65 -23.04 -2.48
C CYS A 119 -16.71 -22.80 -3.57
N CYS A 120 -17.71 -23.68 -3.65
CA CYS A 120 -18.77 -23.63 -4.64
C CYS A 120 -20.03 -23.04 -4.03
N LYS A 121 -20.65 -22.08 -4.73
CA LYS A 121 -22.00 -21.57 -4.48
C LYS A 121 -22.92 -22.05 -5.60
N GLY A 122 -24.10 -22.55 -5.26
CA GLY A 122 -25.05 -23.04 -6.26
C GLY A 122 -26.45 -23.27 -5.72
N THR A 123 -27.43 -23.33 -6.61
CA THR A 123 -28.79 -23.75 -6.25
C THR A 123 -28.85 -25.27 -6.28
N PHE A 124 -29.13 -25.91 -5.14
CA PHE A 124 -29.59 -27.30 -5.12
C PHE A 124 -31.08 -27.34 -5.44
N VAL A 125 -31.44 -28.15 -6.44
CA VAL A 125 -32.83 -28.40 -6.85
C VAL A 125 -33.09 -29.89 -6.73
N THR A 126 -34.07 -30.27 -5.92
CA THR A 126 -34.52 -31.65 -5.75
C THR A 126 -35.94 -31.84 -6.29
N CYS A 127 -36.23 -33.06 -6.73
CA CYS A 127 -37.57 -33.54 -7.07
C CYS A 127 -37.57 -35.06 -6.85
N ASP A 128 -38.40 -35.52 -5.93
CA ASP A 128 -38.39 -36.89 -5.39
C ASP A 128 -36.97 -37.31 -4.94
N ASN A 129 -36.50 -38.48 -5.38
CA ASN A 129 -35.15 -39.00 -5.10
C ASN A 129 -34.06 -38.53 -6.09
N LYS A 130 -34.30 -37.44 -6.85
CA LYS A 130 -33.32 -36.89 -7.80
C LYS A 130 -33.00 -35.44 -7.46
N GLY A 131 -31.71 -35.11 -7.46
CA GLY A 131 -31.22 -33.78 -7.12
C GLY A 131 -30.08 -33.37 -8.03
N GLY A 132 -29.97 -32.07 -8.29
CA GLY A 132 -28.88 -31.48 -9.07
C GLY A 132 -28.48 -30.12 -8.51
N ILE A 133 -27.18 -29.84 -8.50
CA ILE A 133 -26.64 -28.55 -8.10
C ILE A 133 -26.39 -27.73 -9.36
N PHE A 134 -27.05 -26.59 -9.51
CA PHE A 134 -26.77 -25.62 -10.56
C PHE A 134 -25.73 -24.63 -10.05
N LEU A 135 -24.57 -24.58 -10.70
CA LEU A 135 -23.45 -23.74 -10.24
C LEU A 135 -23.78 -22.27 -10.46
N GLN A 136 -23.68 -21.46 -9.41
CA GLN A 136 -23.82 -20.00 -9.47
C GLN A 136 -22.45 -19.31 -9.41
N GLY A 137 -21.54 -19.84 -8.58
CA GLY A 137 -20.20 -19.29 -8.39
C GLY A 137 -19.19 -20.34 -7.94
N LEU A 138 -17.93 -20.14 -8.31
CA LEU A 138 -16.81 -21.01 -7.95
C LEU A 138 -15.65 -20.10 -7.54
N ARG A 139 -15.30 -20.12 -6.25
CA ARG A 139 -14.18 -19.40 -5.67
C ARG A 139 -13.05 -20.38 -5.37
N ILE A 140 -11.83 -20.05 -5.78
CA ILE A 140 -10.65 -20.88 -5.56
C ILE A 140 -10.12 -20.64 -4.14
N ILE A 141 -9.64 -21.70 -3.49
CA ILE A 141 -9.02 -21.64 -2.17
C ILE A 141 -7.53 -21.89 -2.33
N ASP A 142 -6.70 -20.90 -2.03
CA ASP A 142 -5.26 -21.09 -1.93
C ASP A 142 -4.92 -21.86 -0.64
N ILE A 143 -4.37 -23.05 -0.81
CA ILE A 143 -3.97 -23.95 0.28
C ILE A 143 -2.78 -23.37 1.06
N HIS A 144 -1.88 -22.62 0.41
CA HIS A 144 -0.68 -22.09 1.05
C HIS A 144 -1.02 -21.05 2.11
N SER A 145 -1.83 -20.04 1.76
CA SER A 145 -2.34 -19.07 2.73
C SER A 145 -3.35 -19.64 3.73
N SER A 146 -4.14 -20.66 3.34
CA SER A 146 -5.19 -21.22 4.21
C SER A 146 -4.71 -22.23 5.25
N LEU A 147 -3.70 -23.06 4.93
CA LEU A 147 -3.22 -24.15 5.80
C LEU A 147 -1.76 -24.01 6.24
N PHE A 148 -0.88 -23.46 5.39
CA PHE A 148 0.57 -23.54 5.60
C PHE A 148 1.17 -22.29 6.26
N ASP A 149 0.47 -21.15 6.26
CA ASP A 149 0.87 -19.93 6.97
C ASP A 149 0.38 -19.93 8.43
N PRO A 150 1.27 -20.05 9.44
CA PRO A 150 0.87 -20.02 10.85
C PRO A 150 0.49 -18.62 11.35
N THR A 151 0.75 -17.56 10.57
CA THR A 151 0.51 -16.16 10.97
C THR A 151 -0.89 -15.66 10.63
N LYS A 152 -1.57 -16.30 9.67
CA LYS A 152 -2.93 -15.98 9.17
C LYS A 152 -3.97 -17.04 9.55
N ARG A 153 -3.83 -17.68 10.71
CA ARG A 153 -4.82 -18.65 11.16
C ARG A 153 -6.16 -17.98 11.53
N ASP A 154 -7.08 -17.95 10.58
CA ASP A 154 -8.52 -17.85 10.87
C ASP A 154 -8.99 -19.16 11.54
N GLU A 155 -8.70 -19.33 12.84
CA GLU A 155 -9.01 -20.55 13.61
C GLU A 155 -10.52 -20.80 13.82
N ARG A 156 -11.43 -20.09 13.11
CA ARG A 156 -12.88 -20.13 13.34
C ARG A 156 -13.79 -20.07 12.10
N SER A 157 -13.29 -20.05 10.86
CA SER A 157 -14.17 -20.13 9.69
C SER A 157 -14.59 -21.58 9.41
N SER A 158 -15.88 -21.82 9.11
CA SER A 158 -16.39 -23.15 8.73
C SER A 158 -15.70 -23.71 7.48
N ILE A 159 -15.29 -22.80 6.58
CA ILE A 159 -14.46 -23.08 5.41
C ILE A 159 -13.11 -23.68 5.82
N SER A 160 -12.37 -23.04 6.73
CA SER A 160 -11.05 -23.50 7.19
C SER A 160 -11.11 -24.91 7.81
N GLU A 161 -12.09 -25.17 8.67
CA GLU A 161 -12.26 -26.50 9.27
C GLU A 161 -12.66 -27.56 8.20
N THR A 162 -13.49 -27.19 7.22
CA THR A 162 -13.85 -28.11 6.11
C THR A 162 -12.65 -28.42 5.22
N VAL A 163 -11.84 -27.42 4.86
CA VAL A 163 -10.56 -27.60 4.12
C VAL A 163 -9.64 -28.55 4.88
N ARG A 164 -9.49 -28.35 6.20
CA ARG A 164 -8.67 -29.17 7.08
C ARG A 164 -9.17 -30.63 7.17
N VAL A 165 -10.48 -30.85 7.27
CA VAL A 165 -11.07 -32.20 7.28
C VAL A 165 -10.82 -32.93 5.96
N ILE A 166 -10.97 -32.25 4.83
CA ILE A 166 -10.67 -32.81 3.50
C ILE A 166 -9.16 -33.12 3.38
N PHE A 167 -8.29 -32.25 3.89
CA PHE A 167 -6.84 -32.48 3.88
C PHE A 167 -6.44 -33.69 4.76
N ASP A 168 -7.01 -33.82 5.95
CA ASP A 168 -6.79 -35.00 6.82
C ASP A 168 -7.31 -36.30 6.17
N ASN A 169 -8.36 -36.22 5.34
CA ASN A 169 -8.82 -37.35 4.53
C ASN A 169 -7.83 -37.70 3.39
N LEU A 170 -7.28 -36.70 2.71
CA LEU A 170 -6.21 -36.89 1.72
C LEU A 170 -4.93 -37.51 2.33
N VAL A 171 -4.59 -37.18 3.58
CA VAL A 171 -3.51 -37.84 4.34
C VAL A 171 -3.81 -39.32 4.55
N LYS A 172 -5.01 -39.68 5.04
CA LYS A 172 -5.42 -41.11 5.17
C LYS A 172 -5.41 -41.83 3.81
N LEU A 173 -5.78 -41.14 2.74
CA LEU A 173 -5.79 -41.70 1.38
C LEU A 173 -4.37 -41.91 0.84
N ASN A 174 -3.44 -41.00 1.15
CA ASN A 174 -2.03 -41.16 0.83
C ASN A 174 -1.42 -42.37 1.56
N ASP A 175 -1.77 -42.59 2.82
CA ASP A 175 -1.27 -43.72 3.62
C ASP A 175 -1.88 -45.08 3.18
N ASN A 176 -3.01 -45.08 2.47
CA ASN A 176 -3.60 -46.29 1.91
C ASN A 176 -2.81 -46.77 0.67
N SER A 177 -2.12 -47.91 0.80
CA SER A 177 -1.31 -48.52 -0.27
C SER A 177 -2.11 -48.91 -1.53
N LYS A 178 -3.43 -49.10 -1.42
CA LYS A 178 -4.31 -49.43 -2.56
C LYS A 178 -4.84 -48.20 -3.30
N ALA A 179 -4.72 -47.00 -2.73
CA ALA A 179 -5.19 -45.77 -3.36
C ALA A 179 -4.18 -45.24 -4.39
N GLN A 180 -4.67 -44.80 -5.55
CA GLN A 180 -3.83 -44.24 -6.62
C GLN A 180 -3.23 -42.88 -6.25
N PHE A 181 -3.97 -42.09 -5.46
CA PHE A 181 -3.56 -40.79 -4.92
C PHE A 181 -2.36 -40.93 -3.97
N LYS A 182 -1.33 -40.11 -4.23
CA LYS A 182 -0.12 -39.95 -3.42
C LYS A 182 0.37 -38.51 -3.57
N PHE A 183 0.67 -37.82 -2.47
CA PHE A 183 1.10 -36.41 -2.54
C PHE A 183 2.37 -36.20 -3.38
N VAL A 184 3.29 -37.17 -3.38
CA VAL A 184 4.54 -37.14 -4.16
C VAL A 184 4.34 -37.17 -5.68
N LYS A 185 3.12 -37.41 -6.17
CA LYS A 185 2.77 -37.35 -7.61
C LYS A 185 2.22 -35.99 -8.04
N LEU A 186 1.91 -35.11 -7.09
CA LEU A 186 1.33 -33.81 -7.40
C LEU A 186 2.38 -32.89 -8.02
N GLN A 187 2.00 -32.19 -9.08
CA GLN A 187 2.89 -31.24 -9.78
C GLN A 187 3.28 -30.05 -8.88
N ASN A 188 2.41 -29.69 -7.93
CA ASN A 188 2.61 -28.61 -6.96
C ASN A 188 3.12 -29.10 -5.58
N TYR A 189 3.81 -30.25 -5.52
CA TYR A 189 4.34 -30.80 -4.26
C TYR A 189 5.60 -30.06 -3.77
N ASP A 190 5.41 -29.01 -2.96
CA ASP A 190 6.48 -28.15 -2.47
C ASP A 190 7.03 -28.53 -1.07
N THR A 191 8.05 -27.79 -0.62
CA THR A 191 8.70 -28.02 0.68
C THR A 191 7.80 -27.63 1.86
N ALA A 192 6.92 -26.62 1.71
CA ALA A 192 5.99 -26.22 2.77
C ALA A 192 4.91 -27.29 2.99
N MET A 193 4.28 -27.75 1.92
CA MET A 193 3.30 -28.84 1.93
C MET A 193 3.90 -30.12 2.51
N ARG A 194 5.15 -30.48 2.16
CA ARG A 194 5.86 -31.62 2.76
C ARG A 194 5.98 -31.51 4.28
N LYS A 195 6.47 -30.37 4.78
CA LYS A 195 6.61 -30.11 6.23
C LYS A 195 5.25 -30.15 6.94
N TYR A 196 4.21 -29.61 6.32
CA TYR A 196 2.86 -29.64 6.87
C TYR A 196 2.29 -31.07 6.94
N ILE A 197 2.40 -31.85 5.87
CA ILE A 197 1.95 -33.26 5.84
C ILE A 197 2.67 -34.06 6.93
N GLN A 198 3.98 -33.92 7.06
CA GLN A 198 4.76 -34.62 8.10
C GLN A 198 4.26 -34.25 9.50
N SER A 199 4.14 -32.94 9.80
CA SER A 199 3.63 -32.47 11.11
C SER A 199 2.19 -32.92 11.39
N ARG A 200 1.33 -33.00 10.37
CA ARG A 200 -0.04 -33.53 10.51
C ARG A 200 -0.06 -35.05 10.72
N GLN A 201 0.79 -35.82 10.02
CA GLN A 201 0.94 -37.27 10.23
C GLN A 201 1.43 -37.57 11.65
N GLU A 202 2.47 -36.88 12.13
CA GLU A 202 2.96 -36.96 13.52
C GLU A 202 1.85 -36.59 14.53
N SER A 203 1.09 -35.52 14.27
CA SER A 203 -0.04 -35.14 15.11
C SER A 203 -1.15 -36.21 15.13
N MET A 204 -1.46 -36.83 14.00
CA MET A 204 -2.49 -37.88 13.89
C MET A 204 -2.05 -39.21 14.51
N LEU A 205 -0.75 -39.52 14.49
CA LEU A 205 -0.17 -40.65 15.21
C LEU A 205 -0.23 -40.43 16.73
N SER A 206 0.19 -39.25 17.22
CA SER A 206 0.10 -38.92 18.66
C SER A 206 -1.34 -38.90 19.21
N LEU A 207 -2.34 -38.67 18.35
CA LEU A 207 -3.76 -38.78 18.71
C LEU A 207 -4.23 -40.25 18.85
N LYS A 208 -3.63 -41.20 18.13
CA LYS A 208 -3.90 -42.64 18.28
C LYS A 208 -3.21 -43.23 19.51
N GLU A 209 -2.09 -42.68 19.95
CA GLU A 209 -1.33 -43.14 21.12
C GLU A 209 -1.84 -42.56 22.45
N LYS A 210 -2.74 -41.57 22.43
CA LYS A 210 -3.35 -40.98 23.63
C LYS A 210 -4.41 -41.89 24.24
N ASN A 211 -3.92 -42.81 25.07
CA ASN A 211 -4.72 -43.61 25.99
C ASN A 211 -5.53 -42.67 26.93
N PRO A 212 -6.88 -42.70 26.94
CA PRO A 212 -7.70 -41.62 27.50
C PRO A 212 -7.73 -41.51 29.04
N LEU A 213 -6.99 -42.37 29.75
CA LEU A 213 -7.05 -42.48 31.22
C LEU A 213 -5.92 -41.78 31.99
N PHE A 214 -4.81 -41.37 31.35
CA PHE A 214 -3.63 -40.85 32.06
C PHE A 214 -2.95 -39.61 31.43
N GLY A 215 -3.62 -38.92 30.51
CA GLY A 215 -3.02 -37.80 29.74
C GLY A 215 -2.99 -36.42 30.42
N LEU A 216 -3.64 -36.25 31.57
CA LEU A 216 -3.63 -34.99 32.34
C LEU A 216 -2.52 -35.03 33.40
N LEU A 217 -1.29 -34.64 33.00
CA LEU A 217 -0.25 -33.94 33.79
C LEU A 217 1.16 -34.18 33.20
N LYS A 218 1.63 -33.26 32.36
CA LYS A 218 2.99 -32.69 32.50
C LYS A 218 3.15 -31.38 31.73
N PRO A 219 3.87 -30.38 32.27
CA PRO A 219 4.20 -29.16 31.54
C PRO A 219 5.23 -29.44 30.43
N ARG A 220 5.32 -28.54 29.46
CA ARG A 220 6.46 -28.48 28.54
C ARG A 220 7.75 -28.30 29.35
N ALA A 221 8.69 -29.21 29.17
CA ALA A 221 10.10 -28.98 29.44
C ALA A 221 10.82 -28.99 28.08
N ASP A 222 11.74 -28.06 27.90
CA ASP A 222 12.55 -27.95 26.70
C ASP A 222 13.41 -29.19 26.50
N HIS A 223 13.66 -29.55 25.24
CA HIS A 223 14.89 -30.24 24.87
C HIS A 223 15.33 -29.84 23.47
N ASP A 224 16.38 -29.03 23.43
CA ASP A 224 17.45 -29.28 22.47
C ASP A 224 17.87 -30.75 22.55
N SER A 225 17.97 -31.39 21.39
CA SER A 225 18.55 -32.73 21.26
C SER A 225 19.22 -32.86 19.90
N GLN A 226 20.40 -32.27 19.78
CA GLN A 226 21.45 -32.82 18.93
C GLN A 226 22.45 -33.51 19.85
N ASN A 227 22.63 -34.82 19.65
CA ASN A 227 23.91 -35.55 19.60
C ASN A 227 23.67 -37.05 19.77
N ASP A 228 23.43 -37.73 18.64
CA ASP A 228 23.93 -39.10 18.47
C ASP A 228 25.46 -39.05 18.34
N PHE A 229 26.17 -40.10 18.78
CA PHE A 229 27.63 -40.19 19.03
C PHE A 229 28.07 -39.35 20.25
N ASP A 230 28.40 -39.94 21.40
CA ASP A 230 29.42 -40.98 21.56
C ASP A 230 29.03 -42.12 22.51
N SER A 231 29.45 -43.33 22.15
CA SER A 231 29.46 -44.51 23.01
C SER A 231 30.82 -45.19 22.87
N GLN A 232 31.34 -45.74 23.98
CA GLN A 232 32.64 -46.43 24.15
C GLN A 232 33.83 -45.52 24.48
N LEU A 233 34.18 -45.43 25.77
CA LEU A 233 35.36 -46.08 26.37
C LEU A 233 35.32 -45.92 27.92
N PRO A 234 36.04 -46.74 28.71
CA PRO A 234 35.79 -46.90 30.14
C PRO A 234 36.68 -46.04 31.07
N ASP A 235 36.19 -45.91 32.31
CA ASP A 235 36.92 -45.63 33.57
C ASP A 235 38.19 -46.49 33.79
N PRO A 236 39.06 -46.22 34.79
CA PRO A 236 39.17 -45.04 35.67
C PRO A 236 40.62 -44.50 35.86
N ASP A 237 40.76 -43.48 36.72
CA ASP A 237 41.87 -43.19 37.65
C ASP A 237 43.34 -43.32 37.21
N SER A 238 44.04 -42.18 37.21
CA SER A 238 45.47 -42.11 37.58
C SER A 238 45.81 -40.73 38.15
N ASN A 239 45.98 -40.64 39.47
CA ASN A 239 46.67 -39.49 40.09
C ASN A 239 48.16 -39.52 39.69
N LEU A 240 48.76 -38.35 39.39
CA LEU A 240 49.88 -37.82 40.18
C LEU A 240 50.26 -36.36 39.77
N ASP A 241 50.10 -35.46 40.74
CA ASP A 241 51.11 -34.52 41.26
C ASP A 241 51.89 -33.48 40.42
N ASN A 242 51.87 -32.24 40.98
CA ASN A 242 52.89 -31.16 40.95
C ASN A 242 53.10 -30.40 39.60
N ALA A 243 53.36 -29.08 39.51
CA ALA A 243 53.54 -27.96 40.47
C ALA A 243 53.68 -26.62 39.66
N ILE A 244 53.43 -25.38 40.15
CA ILE A 244 52.69 -24.81 41.31
C ILE A 244 52.58 -23.25 41.16
N PHE A 245 51.71 -22.56 41.93
CA PHE A 245 51.56 -21.07 42.12
C PHE A 245 51.05 -20.18 40.95
N TYR A 246 50.21 -19.13 41.13
CA TYR A 246 49.69 -18.39 42.32
C TYR A 246 48.24 -17.88 42.10
N GLY A 247 47.42 -17.68 43.16
CA GLY A 247 46.35 -16.63 43.17
C GLY A 247 44.92 -17.02 43.66
N HIS A 248 44.60 -16.70 44.92
CA HIS A 248 43.32 -16.81 45.64
C HIS A 248 41.99 -16.51 44.89
N ARG A 249 40.94 -17.36 45.03
CA ARG A 249 39.80 -17.37 46.03
C ARG A 249 38.84 -16.15 45.95
N ILE A 250 37.53 -16.25 45.69
CA ILE A 250 36.41 -17.06 46.29
C ILE A 250 35.98 -16.52 47.69
N PRO A 251 34.68 -16.48 48.12
CA PRO A 251 33.41 -16.95 47.50
C PRO A 251 32.24 -15.93 47.43
N SER A 252 31.15 -16.37 46.79
CA SER A 252 29.76 -15.96 47.03
C SER A 252 29.02 -16.94 47.97
N GLU A 253 28.22 -16.44 48.93
CA GLU A 253 27.22 -17.18 49.73
C GLU A 253 26.25 -16.14 50.37
N SER A 254 25.05 -16.45 50.88
CA SER A 254 23.98 -17.39 50.47
C SER A 254 22.73 -17.15 51.36
N LEU A 255 21.58 -17.76 51.01
CA LEU A 255 20.40 -18.06 51.84
C LEU A 255 19.43 -16.96 52.37
N ASP A 256 18.15 -17.22 52.04
CA ASP A 256 16.96 -17.29 52.92
C ASP A 256 16.26 -16.09 53.59
N SER A 257 15.02 -15.90 53.11
CA SER A 257 13.75 -15.98 53.87
C SER A 257 13.01 -14.71 54.37
N GLN A 258 11.73 -14.68 53.95
CA GLN A 258 10.52 -14.16 54.63
C GLN A 258 10.31 -12.65 54.90
N THR A 259 9.16 -12.20 54.38
CA THR A 259 8.25 -11.08 54.76
C THR A 259 8.21 -10.71 56.26
N PRO A 260 7.87 -9.45 56.68
CA PRO A 260 6.62 -8.79 56.23
C PRO A 260 6.48 -7.24 56.23
N ASN A 261 5.38 -6.78 55.61
CA ASN A 261 4.47 -5.66 55.95
C ASN A 261 4.94 -4.23 56.34
N LEU A 262 4.50 -3.29 55.49
CA LEU A 262 3.68 -2.08 55.78
C LEU A 262 4.18 -0.90 56.66
N VAL A 263 4.06 0.29 56.05
CA VAL A 263 3.75 1.63 56.61
C VAL A 263 4.89 2.50 57.18
N SER A 264 5.17 3.55 56.40
CA SER A 264 5.41 4.97 56.75
C SER A 264 5.92 5.38 58.14
N SER A 265 6.96 6.24 58.15
CA SER A 265 6.88 7.60 58.73
C SER A 265 8.07 8.50 58.35
N GLU A 266 7.93 9.79 58.60
CA GLU A 266 8.72 10.92 58.10
C GLU A 266 9.90 11.39 58.98
N ILE A 267 10.87 12.08 58.34
CA ILE A 267 11.63 13.29 58.77
C ILE A 267 12.50 13.24 60.06
N ILE A 268 13.76 13.72 59.95
CA ILE A 268 14.36 14.83 60.75
C ILE A 268 15.75 15.23 60.16
N GLU A 269 16.13 16.51 60.33
CA GLU A 269 17.32 17.19 59.79
C GLU A 269 18.55 17.25 60.75
N GLU A 270 19.56 18.03 60.30
CA GLU A 270 20.62 18.74 61.05
C GLU A 270 22.03 18.13 61.22
N GLY A 271 23.05 19.00 61.04
CA GLY A 271 24.45 18.77 61.44
C GLY A 271 25.54 19.37 60.52
N GLN A 272 26.00 20.61 60.79
CA GLN A 272 27.02 21.34 59.98
C GLN A 272 28.48 21.05 60.41
N SER A 273 29.52 21.30 59.58
CA SER A 273 30.37 22.55 59.57
C SER A 273 31.81 22.22 59.07
N PRO A 274 32.82 23.13 58.90
CA PRO A 274 32.87 24.61 58.92
C PRO A 274 33.71 25.35 57.80
N SER A 275 33.43 26.67 57.63
CA SER A 275 34.24 27.88 57.25
C SER A 275 35.46 27.95 56.28
N VAL A 276 35.55 29.06 55.48
CA VAL A 276 36.49 30.24 55.64
C VAL A 276 36.39 31.29 54.48
N ALA A 277 36.28 32.59 54.83
CA ALA A 277 36.59 33.91 54.16
C ALA A 277 36.50 34.16 52.61
N GLY A 278 36.19 35.37 52.08
CA GLY A 278 35.72 36.65 52.67
C GLY A 278 35.83 37.91 51.73
N ALA A 279 34.96 38.93 51.96
CA ALA A 279 35.03 40.37 51.52
C ALA A 279 35.05 40.75 50.01
N ALA A 280 34.55 41.92 49.53
CA ALA A 280 33.58 42.95 49.98
C ALA A 280 33.27 43.96 48.82
N GLY A 281 32.14 44.69 48.84
CA GLY A 281 31.95 45.89 47.97
C GLY A 281 30.51 46.29 47.54
N THR A 282 29.85 47.14 48.32
CA THR A 282 28.63 47.95 47.99
C THR A 282 29.01 49.45 47.90
N PRO A 283 28.14 50.50 47.75
CA PRO A 283 26.65 50.56 47.69
C PRO A 283 26.06 51.48 46.59
N ALA A 284 24.71 51.57 46.50
CA ALA A 284 23.92 52.82 46.61
C ALA A 284 22.44 52.62 46.23
N ALA A 285 21.53 53.39 46.83
CA ALA A 285 20.08 53.31 46.65
C ALA A 285 19.49 54.56 45.96
N LEU A 286 18.23 54.51 45.53
CA LEU A 286 17.21 55.55 45.82
C LEU A 286 15.79 55.18 45.34
N SER A 287 14.80 55.85 45.95
CA SER A 287 13.36 55.53 45.92
C SER A 287 12.59 56.23 44.78
N GLY A 288 11.38 55.75 44.46
CA GLY A 288 10.41 56.48 43.62
C GLY A 288 9.05 55.80 43.50
N SER A 289 7.96 56.51 43.82
CA SER A 289 6.59 55.98 43.94
C SER A 289 5.72 56.22 42.70
N ASN A 290 4.76 55.32 42.41
CA ASN A 290 3.31 55.62 42.46
C ASN A 290 2.42 54.41 42.06
N LYS A 291 1.24 54.33 42.71
CA LYS A 291 0.10 53.42 42.45
C LYS A 291 -1.02 54.19 41.68
N PRO A 292 -2.24 53.64 41.47
CA PRO A 292 -2.61 52.43 40.71
C PRO A 292 -3.81 52.70 39.75
N SER A 293 -4.30 51.67 39.05
CA SER A 293 -5.74 51.56 38.78
C SER A 293 -6.20 50.10 38.77
N SER A 294 -7.47 49.90 39.12
CA SER A 294 -8.10 48.63 39.48
C SER A 294 -9.24 48.28 38.54
N TYR A 295 -9.60 46.99 38.42
CA TYR A 295 -10.98 46.53 38.67
C TYR A 295 -11.02 45.01 38.92
N GLN A 296 -11.59 44.62 40.06
CA GLN A 296 -12.00 43.23 40.38
C GLN A 296 -13.52 43.10 40.19
N GLY A 297 -14.04 41.86 40.11
CA GLY A 297 -15.49 41.64 39.99
C GLY A 297 -15.95 40.18 39.95
N SER A 298 -15.47 39.33 40.86
CA SER A 298 -16.00 37.97 41.05
C SER A 298 -17.26 37.95 41.94
N GLY A 299 -18.25 37.11 41.62
CA GLY A 299 -19.43 36.88 42.46
C GLY A 299 -20.10 35.54 42.16
N SER A 300 -20.53 34.81 43.20
CA SER A 300 -20.92 33.39 43.12
C SER A 300 -22.29 33.10 43.72
N LEU A 301 -22.97 32.07 43.18
CA LEU A 301 -23.96 31.18 43.83
C LEU A 301 -25.23 31.78 44.45
N SER A 302 -26.41 31.31 44.00
CA SER A 302 -27.49 30.88 44.93
C SER A 302 -28.43 29.87 44.25
N ILE A 303 -29.02 28.99 45.06
CA ILE A 303 -29.99 27.96 44.68
C ILE A 303 -31.40 28.44 45.08
N SER A 304 -32.41 28.21 44.23
CA SER A 304 -33.79 28.01 44.71
C SER A 304 -34.67 27.29 43.68
N GLN A 305 -35.49 26.37 44.19
CA GLN A 305 -36.56 25.68 43.47
C GLN A 305 -37.75 26.62 43.23
N ILE A 306 -38.56 26.38 42.19
CA ILE A 306 -40.03 26.50 42.20
C ILE A 306 -40.59 25.87 40.91
N SER A 307 -41.66 25.10 41.08
CA SER A 307 -42.62 24.65 40.06
C SER A 307 -44.00 24.56 40.74
N PRO A 308 -45.15 24.49 40.04
CA PRO A 308 -45.46 24.83 38.64
C PRO A 308 -46.52 25.98 38.59
N PRO A 309 -47.31 26.13 37.51
CA PRO A 309 -48.61 25.45 37.53
C PRO A 309 -49.03 24.81 36.19
N ARG A 310 -49.96 23.86 36.30
CA ARG A 310 -50.82 23.42 35.19
C ARG A 310 -51.97 24.42 35.05
N GLU A 311 -52.48 24.61 33.84
CA GLU A 311 -53.94 24.59 33.68
C GLU A 311 -54.35 24.02 32.32
N THR A 312 -55.44 23.27 32.34
CA THR A 312 -56.01 22.52 31.22
C THR A 312 -57.22 23.23 30.66
N GLU A 313 -57.38 23.25 29.34
CA GLU A 313 -58.71 23.27 28.76
C GLU A 313 -58.84 22.31 27.57
N TYR A 314 -59.92 21.52 27.60
CA TYR A 314 -60.35 20.60 26.54
C TYR A 314 -61.34 21.34 25.61
N VAL A 315 -61.45 20.92 24.34
CA VAL A 315 -62.71 20.41 23.71
C VAL A 315 -62.61 20.34 22.17
N ARG A 316 -62.59 19.09 21.67
CA ARG A 316 -63.26 18.51 20.47
C ARG A 316 -63.01 18.97 19.01
N LEU A 317 -62.47 18.00 18.25
CA LEU A 317 -63.05 17.34 17.05
C LEU A 317 -63.45 18.17 15.80
N SER A 318 -62.70 17.97 14.70
CA SER A 318 -63.05 17.18 13.49
C SER A 318 -61.77 17.09 12.61
N ARG A 319 -61.38 16.00 11.93
CA ARG A 319 -61.98 15.38 10.71
C ARG A 319 -62.27 16.43 9.61
N ASP A 320 -61.77 16.32 8.37
CA ASP A 320 -61.23 15.17 7.63
C ASP A 320 -60.02 15.51 6.72
N PHE A 321 -59.50 14.49 6.04
CA PHE A 321 -58.51 14.57 4.96
C PHE A 321 -58.98 15.45 3.79
N GLU A 322 -58.05 16.12 3.11
CA GLU A 322 -57.99 16.03 1.64
C GLU A 322 -56.59 16.34 1.09
N THR A 323 -56.21 15.62 0.04
CA THR A 323 -54.91 15.72 -0.64
C THR A 323 -55.06 16.55 -1.91
N SER A 324 -54.17 17.53 -2.13
CA SER A 324 -54.12 18.30 -3.38
C SER A 324 -52.83 18.00 -4.16
N ALA A 325 -52.93 17.03 -5.08
CA ALA A 325 -51.96 16.90 -6.15
C ALA A 325 -52.18 17.99 -7.20
N ILE A 326 -51.10 18.49 -7.81
CA ILE A 326 -51.16 19.36 -8.99
C ILE A 326 -50.53 18.61 -10.16
N GLU A 327 -51.37 18.13 -11.07
CA GLU A 327 -50.96 17.58 -12.36
C GLU A 327 -50.68 18.68 -13.39
N SER A 328 -49.76 18.42 -14.32
CA SER A 328 -49.59 19.20 -15.54
C SER A 328 -49.50 18.33 -16.81
N ASN A 329 -50.66 17.76 -17.17
CA ASN A 329 -51.21 17.68 -18.53
C ASN A 329 -50.33 17.27 -19.76
N LYS A 330 -50.78 16.17 -20.40
CA LYS A 330 -51.01 16.00 -21.87
C LYS A 330 -49.77 15.85 -22.79
N ARG A 331 -49.70 14.86 -23.69
CA ARG A 331 -50.75 14.33 -24.59
C ARG A 331 -50.49 12.86 -24.97
N SER A 332 -51.56 12.07 -25.08
CA SER A 332 -51.62 10.82 -25.85
C SER A 332 -52.73 10.92 -26.90
N ALA A 333 -52.57 10.24 -28.04
CA ALA A 333 -53.62 9.99 -29.01
C ALA A 333 -53.87 8.48 -29.10
N VAL A 334 -55.14 8.08 -29.09
CA VAL A 334 -55.60 6.69 -29.11
C VAL A 334 -56.22 6.41 -30.48
N VAL A 335 -55.95 5.24 -31.04
CA VAL A 335 -56.87 4.54 -31.95
C VAL A 335 -56.90 3.07 -31.55
N THR A 336 -58.10 2.55 -31.33
CA THR A 336 -58.42 1.15 -30.99
C THR A 336 -58.93 0.40 -32.22
N SER A 337 -58.70 -0.92 -32.28
CA SER A 337 -59.63 -1.88 -32.95
C SER A 337 -59.40 -3.28 -32.39
N ASP A 338 -60.43 -3.82 -31.77
CA ASP A 338 -60.50 -5.14 -31.11
C ASP A 338 -60.71 -6.34 -32.06
N GLN A 339 -60.68 -7.56 -31.48
CA GLN A 339 -61.36 -8.81 -31.91
C GLN A 339 -60.82 -9.55 -33.18
N GLU A 340 -60.79 -10.89 -33.32
CA GLU A 340 -61.16 -12.01 -32.41
C GLU A 340 -60.68 -13.42 -32.89
N ILE A 341 -60.35 -14.32 -31.93
CA ILE A 341 -60.74 -15.76 -31.82
C ILE A 341 -60.18 -16.91 -32.74
N ARG A 342 -59.71 -17.99 -32.07
CA ARG A 342 -59.57 -19.44 -32.45
C ARG A 342 -58.55 -19.86 -33.52
N ASP A 343 -58.05 -21.11 -33.56
CA ASP A 343 -57.89 -22.25 -32.60
C ASP A 343 -56.83 -23.23 -33.18
N ASP A 344 -56.42 -24.24 -32.40
CA ASP A 344 -55.91 -25.57 -32.82
C ASP A 344 -54.53 -25.80 -33.53
N SER A 345 -53.57 -26.27 -32.70
CA SER A 345 -52.97 -27.64 -32.76
C SER A 345 -51.91 -28.08 -33.81
N SER A 346 -51.11 -29.10 -33.40
CA SER A 346 -50.08 -29.89 -34.13
C SER A 346 -48.85 -29.13 -34.66
N LEU A 347 -47.60 -29.49 -34.33
CA LEU A 347 -46.81 -30.74 -34.48
C LEU A 347 -46.18 -30.94 -35.88
N ASP A 348 -44.86 -31.15 -35.81
CA ASP A 348 -43.92 -31.81 -36.73
C ASP A 348 -43.49 -31.17 -38.08
N ASP A 349 -42.18 -30.90 -38.10
CA ASP A 349 -41.15 -31.18 -39.11
C ASP A 349 -41.03 -30.54 -40.52
N ASP A 350 -39.75 -30.29 -40.79
CA ASP A 350 -39.01 -30.29 -42.06
C ASP A 350 -39.06 -29.12 -43.09
N ILE A 351 -37.86 -28.53 -43.23
CA ILE A 351 -37.12 -28.27 -44.48
C ILE A 351 -37.83 -27.42 -45.57
N LEU A 352 -37.26 -26.24 -45.85
CA LEU A 352 -36.70 -25.96 -47.18
C LEU A 352 -35.79 -24.72 -47.22
N GLU A 353 -34.69 -24.83 -47.96
CA GLU A 353 -33.89 -23.69 -48.41
C GLU A 353 -34.73 -22.74 -49.29
N PHE A 354 -34.51 -21.43 -49.19
CA PHE A 354 -34.59 -20.56 -50.37
C PHE A 354 -33.58 -19.41 -50.28
N SER A 355 -32.57 -19.48 -51.16
CA SER A 355 -31.75 -18.31 -51.49
C SER A 355 -32.51 -17.41 -52.46
N LEU A 356 -32.56 -16.10 -52.19
CA LEU A 356 -32.80 -15.10 -53.24
C LEU A 356 -31.84 -13.92 -53.08
N SER A 357 -30.97 -13.78 -54.09
CA SER A 357 -30.14 -12.62 -54.33
C SER A 357 -30.83 -11.67 -55.30
N THR A 358 -30.64 -10.36 -55.14
CA THR A 358 -30.86 -9.38 -56.21
C THR A 358 -29.78 -8.31 -56.21
N HIS A 359 -28.90 -8.41 -57.22
CA HIS A 359 -28.48 -7.37 -58.17
C HIS A 359 -28.12 -5.95 -57.66
N SER A 360 -26.91 -5.38 -57.82
CA SER A 360 -25.92 -5.30 -58.94
C SER A 360 -26.18 -4.19 -59.97
N VAL A 361 -25.10 -3.50 -60.42
CA VAL A 361 -24.90 -2.51 -61.54
C VAL A 361 -24.22 -1.23 -60.99
N ASP A 362 -23.18 -0.61 -61.55
CA ASP A 362 -22.12 -0.95 -62.54
C ASP A 362 -20.91 0.01 -62.27
N LYS A 363 -19.62 -0.38 -62.29
CA LYS A 363 -18.67 -0.69 -63.40
C LYS A 363 -18.12 0.47 -64.25
N ASN A 364 -16.81 0.72 -64.11
CA ASN A 364 -15.77 0.93 -65.16
C ASN A 364 -14.40 1.01 -64.41
N GLU A 365 -13.44 0.09 -64.59
CA GLU A 365 -12.38 0.04 -65.62
C GLU A 365 -11.46 1.29 -65.65
N LEU A 366 -10.12 1.24 -65.64
CA LEU A 366 -9.06 0.21 -65.69
C LEU A 366 -7.80 0.87 -65.01
N SER A 367 -6.81 0.24 -64.35
CA SER A 367 -5.85 -0.75 -64.88
C SER A 367 -4.73 -1.12 -63.86
N GLN A 368 -4.14 -2.32 -64.05
CA GLN A 368 -2.74 -2.75 -63.78
C GLN A 368 -2.10 -2.81 -62.35
N THR A 369 -2.05 -4.06 -61.86
CA THR A 369 -0.87 -4.79 -61.31
C THR A 369 -0.03 -4.24 -60.15
N SER A 370 -0.11 -4.90 -58.99
CA SER A 370 0.99 -5.73 -58.46
C SER A 370 0.52 -6.63 -57.29
N ARG A 371 1.20 -7.77 -57.07
CA ARG A 371 0.87 -8.73 -55.99
C ARG A 371 1.38 -8.21 -54.64
N GLY A 372 0.50 -8.16 -53.63
CA GLY A 372 0.86 -7.95 -52.23
C GLY A 372 -0.23 -8.51 -51.31
N SER A 373 0.15 -9.35 -50.35
CA SER A 373 -0.79 -10.03 -49.43
C SER A 373 -1.55 -9.06 -48.53
N GLN A 374 -2.89 -9.09 -48.55
CA GLN A 374 -3.69 -8.38 -47.55
C GLN A 374 -3.55 -9.04 -46.17
N PRO A 375 -3.26 -8.28 -45.09
CA PRO A 375 -3.31 -8.79 -43.73
C PRO A 375 -4.75 -8.86 -43.21
N THR A 376 -5.02 -9.82 -42.32
CA THR A 376 -6.36 -10.09 -41.77
C THR A 376 -6.87 -8.98 -40.85
N SER A 377 -8.20 -8.93 -40.66
CA SER A 377 -8.96 -7.87 -39.98
C SER A 377 -8.51 -7.54 -38.55
N LYS A 378 -7.83 -8.46 -37.84
CA LYS A 378 -7.22 -8.17 -36.53
C LYS A 378 -6.20 -7.02 -36.59
N ARG A 379 -5.52 -6.79 -37.73
CA ARG A 379 -4.49 -5.74 -37.84
C ARG A 379 -5.06 -4.33 -38.07
N GLN A 380 -6.30 -4.21 -38.59
CA GLN A 380 -6.96 -2.91 -38.76
C GLN A 380 -7.48 -2.33 -37.44
N ARG A 381 -7.88 -3.17 -36.47
CA ARG A 381 -8.32 -2.68 -35.14
C ARG A 381 -7.21 -1.95 -34.38
N ILE A 382 -5.96 -2.40 -34.52
CA ILE A 382 -4.78 -1.78 -33.90
C ILE A 382 -4.47 -0.41 -34.51
N GLN A 383 -4.80 -0.16 -35.78
CA GLN A 383 -4.60 1.16 -36.40
C GLN A 383 -5.67 2.20 -36.03
N MET A 384 -6.80 1.81 -35.43
CA MET A 384 -7.79 2.76 -34.91
C MET A 384 -7.55 3.19 -33.45
N LEU A 385 -6.59 2.59 -32.73
CA LEU A 385 -6.23 3.01 -31.36
C LEU A 385 -5.56 4.40 -31.31
N GLY A 386 -5.06 4.93 -32.43
CA GLY A 386 -4.29 6.18 -32.46
C GLY A 386 -5.05 7.46 -32.03
N ASN A 387 -6.38 7.43 -31.99
CA ASN A 387 -7.22 8.61 -31.74
C ASN A 387 -8.07 8.55 -30.45
N ILE A 388 -7.81 7.61 -29.52
CA ILE A 388 -8.59 7.50 -28.27
C ILE A 388 -8.16 8.54 -27.20
N SER A 389 -7.08 9.29 -27.44
CA SER A 389 -6.47 10.31 -26.57
C SER A 389 -7.36 11.50 -26.12
N GLN A 390 -8.67 11.49 -26.39
CA GLN A 390 -9.61 12.58 -26.09
C GLN A 390 -10.87 12.16 -25.30
N LYS A 391 -11.04 10.88 -24.94
CA LYS A 391 -12.17 10.45 -24.08
C LYS A 391 -11.75 10.40 -22.61
N ASP A 392 -12.66 10.81 -21.72
CA ASP A 392 -12.47 10.73 -20.27
C ASP A 392 -12.14 9.29 -19.84
N PRO A 393 -10.95 9.03 -19.23
CA PRO A 393 -10.56 7.69 -18.80
C PRO A 393 -11.52 7.03 -17.82
N ASN A 394 -12.27 7.83 -17.04
CA ASN A 394 -13.25 7.32 -16.10
C ASN A 394 -14.41 6.64 -16.85
N SER A 395 -14.92 7.27 -17.91
CA SER A 395 -15.98 6.71 -18.77
C SER A 395 -15.54 5.44 -19.52
N TYR A 396 -14.25 5.31 -19.84
CA TYR A 396 -13.73 4.18 -20.63
C TYR A 396 -13.51 2.90 -19.81
N MET A 397 -13.42 3.00 -18.47
CA MET A 397 -13.10 1.88 -17.59
C MET A 397 -14.08 0.69 -17.70
N PHE A 398 -15.35 0.95 -18.02
CA PHE A 398 -16.35 -0.10 -18.28
C PHE A 398 -16.06 -0.90 -19.55
N HIS A 399 -15.65 -0.22 -20.62
CA HIS A 399 -15.43 -0.81 -21.94
C HIS A 399 -14.03 -1.41 -22.12
N ALA A 400 -13.07 -1.04 -21.28
CA ALA A 400 -11.74 -1.61 -21.28
C ALA A 400 -11.75 -3.10 -20.88
N SER A 401 -11.01 -3.91 -21.63
CA SER A 401 -10.75 -5.32 -21.31
C SER A 401 -9.85 -5.43 -20.06
N LEU A 402 -9.95 -6.54 -19.33
CA LEU A 402 -8.95 -6.90 -18.33
C LEU A 402 -7.58 -7.06 -19.01
N ASP A 403 -6.53 -6.55 -18.36
CA ASP A 403 -5.13 -6.52 -18.84
C ASP A 403 -4.85 -5.78 -20.16
N GLU A 404 -5.83 -5.15 -20.81
CA GLU A 404 -5.58 -4.30 -21.98
C GLU A 404 -4.90 -2.99 -21.56
N PRO A 405 -3.68 -2.67 -22.05
CA PRO A 405 -2.97 -1.47 -21.65
C PRO A 405 -3.50 -0.23 -22.38
N LEU A 406 -4.13 0.67 -21.64
CA LEU A 406 -4.56 1.99 -22.10
C LEU A 406 -3.45 3.02 -21.88
N ILE A 407 -3.39 4.04 -22.73
CA ILE A 407 -2.50 5.20 -22.55
C ILE A 407 -3.33 6.42 -22.16
N ILE A 408 -3.06 6.98 -20.98
CA ILE A 408 -3.64 8.21 -20.44
C ILE A 408 -2.57 9.31 -20.47
N SER A 409 -2.79 10.36 -21.25
CA SER A 409 -1.93 11.55 -21.27
C SER A 409 -2.54 12.67 -20.43
N GLY A 410 -1.76 13.27 -19.53
CA GLY A 410 -2.27 14.29 -18.60
C GLY A 410 -1.19 14.95 -17.75
N VAL A 411 -1.64 15.68 -16.72
CA VAL A 411 -0.77 16.21 -15.65
C VAL A 411 -1.12 15.49 -14.36
N VAL A 412 -0.11 15.02 -13.61
CA VAL A 412 -0.34 14.49 -12.26
C VAL A 412 -0.48 15.66 -11.29
N PHE A 413 -1.66 15.79 -10.70
CA PHE A 413 -2.01 16.89 -9.81
C PHE A 413 -1.64 16.64 -8.35
N GLY A 414 -1.49 15.37 -7.95
CA GLY A 414 -1.04 14.99 -6.62
C GLY A 414 -0.91 13.46 -6.48
N LEU A 415 -0.31 13.04 -5.37
CA LEU A 415 -0.14 11.64 -5.01
C LEU A 415 -0.52 11.45 -3.53
N ARG A 416 -1.08 10.28 -3.20
CA ARG A 416 -1.44 9.90 -1.83
C ARG A 416 -1.08 8.43 -1.60
N ILE A 417 -0.52 8.10 -0.44
CA ILE A 417 -0.42 6.69 -0.01
C ILE A 417 -1.84 6.12 0.08
N ASN A 418 -2.04 4.94 -0.50
CA ASN A 418 -3.31 4.22 -0.42
C ASN A 418 -3.22 3.19 0.72
N ASP A 419 -3.42 3.67 1.94
CA ASP A 419 -3.41 2.88 3.17
C ASP A 419 -4.52 1.80 3.22
N ALA A 420 -5.49 1.85 2.30
CA ALA A 420 -6.58 0.89 2.19
C ALA A 420 -6.24 -0.35 1.31
N ALA A 421 -4.98 -0.52 0.87
CA ALA A 421 -4.54 -1.71 0.13
C ALA A 421 -3.87 -2.77 1.03
N SER A 422 -3.98 -4.03 0.63
CA SER A 422 -3.29 -5.16 1.26
C SER A 422 -1.78 -5.21 0.97
N SER A 423 -1.30 -4.42 0.02
CA SER A 423 0.09 -4.31 -0.41
C SER A 423 0.50 -2.83 -0.50
N PRO A 424 1.80 -2.49 -0.37
CA PRO A 424 2.25 -1.10 -0.43
C PRO A 424 1.83 -0.46 -1.77
N SER A 425 1.08 0.65 -1.70
CA SER A 425 0.48 1.25 -2.89
C SER A 425 0.19 2.74 -2.76
N ILE A 426 0.03 3.39 -3.91
CA ILE A 426 -0.15 4.84 -4.05
C ILE A 426 -1.24 5.13 -5.07
N ALA A 427 -2.09 6.10 -4.75
CA ALA A 427 -3.02 6.71 -5.68
C ALA A 427 -2.37 7.96 -6.32
N LEU A 428 -2.29 7.98 -7.64
CA LEU A 428 -1.95 9.14 -8.46
C LEU A 428 -3.24 9.79 -8.95
N TYR A 429 -3.35 11.11 -8.85
CA TYR A 429 -4.52 11.86 -9.32
C TYR A 429 -4.14 12.62 -10.59
N ILE A 430 -4.71 12.23 -11.73
CA ILE A 430 -4.33 12.75 -13.05
C ILE A 430 -5.49 13.50 -13.69
N HIS A 431 -5.17 14.63 -14.32
CA HIS A 431 -6.11 15.34 -15.19
C HIS A 431 -5.81 15.05 -16.66
N ALA A 432 -6.68 14.26 -17.28
CA ALA A 432 -6.62 13.89 -18.69
C ALA A 432 -7.41 14.91 -19.52
N GLY A 433 -6.80 16.04 -19.85
CA GLY A 433 -7.44 17.12 -20.60
C GLY A 433 -6.47 17.99 -21.38
N SER A 434 -6.87 18.44 -22.57
CA SER A 434 -6.12 19.39 -23.41
C SER A 434 -6.42 20.85 -23.11
N LEU A 435 -7.35 21.14 -22.18
CA LEU A 435 -7.80 22.48 -21.81
C LEU A 435 -6.76 23.19 -20.93
N GLN A 436 -5.80 23.87 -21.57
CA GLN A 436 -4.75 24.64 -20.89
C GLN A 436 -5.25 25.94 -20.22
N ASN A 437 -6.55 26.23 -20.26
CA ASN A 437 -7.11 27.55 -19.96
C ASN A 437 -8.16 27.59 -18.83
N GLU A 438 -8.58 26.46 -18.26
CA GLU A 438 -9.41 26.49 -17.06
C GLU A 438 -8.53 26.60 -15.82
N SER A 439 -8.93 27.48 -14.88
CA SER A 439 -8.26 27.62 -13.59
C SER A 439 -8.44 26.32 -12.80
N VAL A 440 -7.46 25.43 -12.89
CA VAL A 440 -7.45 24.13 -12.20
C VAL A 440 -7.78 24.32 -10.73
N SER A 441 -8.93 23.78 -10.31
CA SER A 441 -9.38 23.87 -8.92
C SER A 441 -8.30 23.30 -7.98
N ALA A 442 -8.08 24.00 -6.86
CA ALA A 442 -7.25 23.46 -5.78
C ALA A 442 -7.86 22.18 -5.16
N ASN A 443 -9.15 21.94 -5.37
CA ASN A 443 -9.84 20.72 -4.94
C ASN A 443 -9.93 19.71 -6.09
N LEU A 444 -9.53 18.47 -5.81
CA LEU A 444 -9.62 17.32 -6.70
C LEU A 444 -10.79 16.43 -6.30
N TYR A 445 -11.54 15.99 -7.32
CA TYR A 445 -12.75 15.20 -7.22
C TYR A 445 -12.57 14.00 -8.16
N PRO A 446 -12.35 12.78 -7.62
CA PRO A 446 -12.30 11.57 -8.43
C PRO A 446 -13.57 11.41 -9.26
N TYR A 447 -13.43 10.86 -10.47
CA TYR A 447 -14.52 10.68 -11.45
C TYR A 447 -15.15 11.97 -11.99
N LYS A 448 -14.65 13.16 -11.61
CA LYS A 448 -15.17 14.45 -12.10
C LYS A 448 -14.11 15.35 -12.73
N ASN A 449 -13.06 15.73 -12.00
CA ASN A 449 -11.97 16.57 -12.55
C ASN A 449 -10.59 15.90 -12.51
N CYS A 450 -10.49 14.70 -11.91
CA CYS A 450 -9.32 13.85 -11.98
C CYS A 450 -9.71 12.36 -12.08
N THR A 451 -8.80 11.57 -12.65
CA THR A 451 -8.80 10.10 -12.64
C THR A 451 -7.85 9.64 -11.55
N GLU A 452 -8.30 8.70 -10.71
CA GLU A 452 -7.43 7.99 -9.76
C GLU A 452 -6.77 6.80 -10.48
N VAL A 453 -5.45 6.67 -10.35
CA VAL A 453 -4.67 5.53 -10.85
C VAL A 453 -3.84 4.98 -9.70
N LEU A 454 -4.04 3.70 -9.38
CA LEU A 454 -3.30 3.02 -8.33
C LEU A 454 -1.96 2.51 -8.87
N ALA A 455 -0.94 2.50 -8.04
CA ALA A 455 0.37 1.93 -8.33
C ALA A 455 0.79 1.08 -7.14
N TYR A 456 1.11 -0.20 -7.37
CA TYR A 456 1.51 -1.14 -6.33
C TYR A 456 3.02 -1.39 -6.37
N ALA A 457 3.67 -1.51 -5.22
CA ALA A 457 5.10 -1.82 -5.13
C ALA A 457 5.45 -3.24 -5.64
N SER A 458 4.46 -4.14 -5.66
CA SER A 458 4.57 -5.47 -6.26
C SER A 458 4.59 -5.45 -7.79
N ASP A 459 4.14 -4.36 -8.42
CA ASP A 459 4.05 -4.27 -9.88
C ASP A 459 5.39 -3.80 -10.47
N SER A 460 5.77 -4.42 -11.58
CA SER A 460 6.97 -4.06 -12.34
C SER A 460 6.78 -2.75 -13.12
N ILE A 461 6.68 -1.63 -12.41
CA ILE A 461 6.41 -0.31 -12.99
C ILE A 461 7.65 0.21 -13.74
N GLU A 462 7.46 0.62 -14.99
CA GLU A 462 8.53 1.25 -15.79
C GLU A 462 8.45 2.79 -15.76
N LEU A 463 9.55 3.48 -15.42
CA LEU A 463 9.68 4.94 -15.49
C LEU A 463 10.68 5.32 -16.59
N ASN A 464 10.20 5.92 -17.70
CA ASN A 464 10.98 6.15 -18.94
C ASN A 464 11.81 4.91 -19.36
N SER A 465 11.19 3.72 -19.30
CA SER A 465 11.80 2.42 -19.62
C SER A 465 12.86 1.90 -18.65
N LYS A 466 12.95 2.45 -17.42
CA LYS A 466 13.66 1.81 -16.29
C LYS A 466 12.67 1.17 -15.32
N LEU A 467 12.94 -0.06 -14.89
CA LEU A 467 12.20 -0.69 -13.78
C LEU A 467 12.34 0.13 -12.49
N PHE A 468 11.25 0.27 -11.76
CA PHE A 468 11.19 1.01 -10.50
C PHE A 468 11.11 0.07 -9.29
N PRO A 469 12.19 -0.08 -8.50
CA PRO A 469 12.14 -0.78 -7.22
C PRO A 469 11.69 0.16 -6.10
N ALA A 470 10.71 -0.27 -5.31
CA ALA A 470 10.41 0.29 -3.99
C ALA A 470 9.92 -0.82 -3.06
N GLU A 471 10.33 -0.80 -1.79
CA GLU A 471 9.95 -1.82 -0.82
C GLU A 471 8.69 -1.42 -0.03
N ASN A 472 8.37 -0.12 0.03
CA ASN A 472 7.23 0.40 0.77
C ASN A 472 6.58 1.65 0.12
N SER A 473 5.38 1.99 0.59
CA SER A 473 4.58 3.10 0.05
C SER A 473 5.22 4.48 0.26
N ALA A 474 6.13 4.66 1.21
CA ALA A 474 6.75 5.96 1.48
C ALA A 474 7.87 6.26 0.48
N GLU A 475 8.77 5.29 0.25
CA GLU A 475 9.80 5.35 -0.81
C GLU A 475 9.16 5.53 -2.19
N MET A 476 8.13 4.75 -2.46
CA MET A 476 7.35 4.83 -3.69
C MET A 476 6.73 6.22 -3.87
N LEU A 477 6.32 6.89 -2.77
CA LEU A 477 5.70 8.21 -2.82
C LEU A 477 6.74 9.26 -3.17
N GLU A 478 7.86 9.30 -2.46
CA GLU A 478 8.91 10.29 -2.72
C GLU A 478 9.46 10.18 -4.14
N ALA A 479 9.73 8.96 -4.61
CA ALA A 479 10.27 8.72 -5.93
C ALA A 479 9.28 9.04 -7.06
N LEU A 480 8.04 8.55 -6.99
CA LEU A 480 7.02 8.88 -8.00
C LEU A 480 6.71 10.36 -7.99
N ARG A 481 6.54 10.97 -6.82
CA ARG A 481 6.26 12.40 -6.66
C ARG A 481 7.33 13.25 -7.32
N TRP A 482 8.60 13.03 -7.00
CA TRP A 482 9.71 13.72 -7.66
C TRP A 482 9.68 13.51 -9.19
N TYR A 483 9.28 12.32 -9.64
CA TYR A 483 9.22 11.97 -11.05
C TYR A 483 8.07 12.64 -11.81
N VAL A 484 6.87 12.80 -11.22
CA VAL A 484 5.64 13.22 -11.92
C VAL A 484 5.00 14.54 -11.48
N GLU A 485 5.31 15.08 -10.29
CA GLU A 485 4.63 16.26 -9.73
C GLU A 485 4.73 17.47 -10.67
N ASP A 486 3.56 18.01 -11.04
CA ASP A 486 3.34 19.10 -12.01
C ASP A 486 3.98 18.92 -13.41
N LYS A 487 4.31 17.69 -13.80
CA LYS A 487 4.80 17.35 -15.15
C LYS A 487 3.69 16.78 -16.03
N LYS A 488 3.80 17.02 -17.34
CA LYS A 488 3.01 16.29 -18.35
C LYS A 488 3.56 14.88 -18.51
N VAL A 489 2.71 13.90 -18.27
CA VAL A 489 3.01 12.47 -18.33
C VAL A 489 2.12 11.75 -19.35
N GLU A 490 2.67 10.69 -19.91
CA GLU A 490 1.95 9.64 -20.65
C GLU A 490 2.01 8.38 -19.78
N LEU A 491 0.87 7.99 -19.21
CA LEU A 491 0.73 6.84 -18.33
C LEU A 491 0.16 5.66 -19.11
N LYS A 492 0.91 4.57 -19.16
CA LYS A 492 0.36 3.26 -19.53
C LYS A 492 -0.28 2.68 -18.28
N VAL A 493 -1.58 2.45 -18.34
CA VAL A 493 -2.37 1.84 -17.26
C VAL A 493 -3.06 0.58 -17.77
N LYS A 494 -3.45 -0.32 -16.88
CA LYS A 494 -4.36 -1.43 -17.18
C LYS A 494 -5.53 -1.43 -16.22
N LYS A 495 -6.67 -1.99 -16.65
CA LYS A 495 -7.81 -2.25 -15.77
C LYS A 495 -7.52 -3.50 -14.95
N SER A 496 -7.54 -3.36 -13.62
CA SER A 496 -7.36 -4.47 -12.68
C SER A 496 -8.53 -4.56 -11.71
N SER A 497 -8.84 -5.77 -11.25
CA SER A 497 -9.84 -6.02 -10.21
C SER A 497 -9.30 -5.71 -8.83
N ILE A 498 -9.99 -4.86 -8.07
CA ILE A 498 -9.80 -4.72 -6.62
C ILE A 498 -10.75 -5.69 -5.94
N LEU A 499 -10.19 -6.68 -5.22
CA LEU A 499 -10.95 -7.57 -4.36
C LEU A 499 -11.35 -6.80 -3.08
N LEU A 500 -12.63 -6.88 -2.75
CA LEU A 500 -13.25 -6.40 -1.52
C LEU A 500 -13.60 -7.64 -0.66
N ALA A 501 -14.29 -7.43 0.47
CA ALA A 501 -14.65 -8.55 1.34
C ALA A 501 -15.83 -9.37 0.77
N ASP A 502 -16.12 -10.53 1.37
CA ASP A 502 -17.23 -11.45 1.00
C ASP A 502 -17.31 -11.92 -0.47
N GLY A 503 -16.26 -11.66 -1.25
CA GLY A 503 -16.22 -11.97 -2.69
C GLY A 503 -16.62 -10.80 -3.58
N TYR A 504 -17.04 -9.65 -3.02
CA TYR A 504 -17.23 -8.44 -3.80
C TYR A 504 -15.92 -8.03 -4.47
N PHE A 505 -15.99 -7.50 -5.68
CA PHE A 505 -14.85 -6.88 -6.35
C PHE A 505 -15.30 -5.71 -7.21
N THR A 506 -14.39 -4.77 -7.44
CA THR A 506 -14.62 -3.64 -8.35
C THR A 506 -13.38 -3.46 -9.25
N PHE A 507 -13.36 -2.41 -10.07
CA PHE A 507 -12.23 -2.13 -10.97
C PHE A 507 -11.59 -0.79 -10.68
N ALA A 508 -10.27 -0.72 -10.88
CA ALA A 508 -9.54 0.53 -10.93
C ALA A 508 -8.47 0.51 -12.03
N TRP A 509 -7.99 1.70 -12.38
CA TRP A 509 -6.80 1.86 -13.20
C TRP A 509 -5.55 1.57 -12.37
N THR A 510 -4.69 0.70 -12.89
CA THR A 510 -3.41 0.35 -12.27
C THR A 510 -2.25 0.71 -13.18
N LEU A 511 -1.19 1.27 -12.60
CA LEU A 511 -0.05 1.82 -13.33
C LEU A 511 0.88 0.71 -13.85
N VAL A 512 1.20 0.76 -15.15
CA VAL A 512 2.16 -0.14 -15.79
C VAL A 512 3.45 0.60 -16.15
N SER A 513 3.36 1.80 -16.73
CA SER A 513 4.54 2.62 -17.00
C SER A 513 4.23 4.12 -17.02
N VAL A 514 5.21 4.94 -16.63
CA VAL A 514 5.16 6.40 -16.76
C VAL A 514 6.21 6.86 -17.77
N LYS A 515 5.79 7.63 -18.77
CA LYS A 515 6.70 8.45 -19.59
C LYS A 515 6.50 9.93 -19.30
N THR A 516 7.57 10.70 -19.30
CA THR A 516 7.52 12.17 -19.14
C THR A 516 7.81 12.87 -20.46
N ALA A 517 7.05 13.92 -20.78
CA ALA A 517 7.11 14.59 -22.10
C ALA A 517 8.40 15.41 -22.37
N GLY A 518 9.43 15.28 -21.53
CA GLY A 518 10.69 16.05 -21.60
C GLY A 518 11.81 15.42 -22.44
N ASP A 519 11.77 14.12 -22.71
CA ASP A 519 12.93 13.37 -23.24
C ASP A 519 12.88 13.12 -24.76
N ALA A 520 11.99 13.79 -25.50
CA ALA A 520 11.95 13.71 -26.96
C ALA A 520 13.14 14.48 -27.59
N PRO A 521 14.00 13.84 -28.42
CA PRO A 521 15.12 14.50 -29.06
C PRO A 521 14.65 15.55 -30.08
N LYS A 522 14.78 16.83 -29.75
CA LYS A 522 14.68 17.91 -30.74
C LYS A 522 16.02 18.03 -31.47
N LEU A 523 16.02 17.82 -32.79
CA LEU A 523 17.16 18.17 -33.63
C LEU A 523 17.45 19.66 -33.49
N SER A 524 18.72 19.98 -33.21
CA SER A 524 19.22 21.34 -33.08
C SER A 524 19.37 22.00 -34.46
N THR A 525 18.62 23.08 -34.68
CA THR A 525 18.93 24.07 -35.72
C THR A 525 19.54 25.30 -35.05
N SER A 526 20.53 25.90 -35.70
CA SER A 526 21.55 26.77 -35.10
C SER A 526 21.23 28.28 -35.08
N GLN A 527 21.92 29.01 -34.20
CA GLN A 527 22.03 30.49 -34.11
C GLN A 527 20.75 31.20 -33.58
N THR A 528 20.79 32.36 -32.91
CA THR A 528 21.82 33.42 -32.82
C THR A 528 22.10 33.91 -31.38
N SER A 529 23.21 34.62 -31.22
CA SER A 529 23.65 35.31 -29.99
C SER A 529 22.85 36.55 -29.64
N HIS A 530 22.54 36.77 -28.36
CA HIS A 530 22.23 38.11 -27.81
C HIS A 530 22.84 38.33 -26.42
N THR A 531 23.67 39.37 -26.31
CA THR A 531 24.16 39.95 -25.06
C THR A 531 23.19 40.98 -24.48
N PRO A 532 23.11 41.11 -23.15
CA PRO A 532 23.20 42.42 -22.51
C PRO A 532 24.25 42.40 -21.37
N ARG A 533 25.31 43.19 -21.45
CA ARG A 533 25.44 44.59 -20.98
C ARG A 533 25.19 44.78 -19.49
N SER A 534 26.25 45.21 -18.81
CA SER A 534 26.34 45.57 -17.39
C SER A 534 25.75 46.94 -17.05
N SER A 535 25.15 47.05 -15.85
CA SER A 535 25.15 48.30 -15.07
C SER A 535 24.91 48.01 -13.57
N GLN A 536 25.63 48.72 -12.71
CA GLN A 536 25.68 48.51 -11.26
C GLN A 536 24.46 49.09 -10.53
N ILE A 537 23.98 48.42 -9.47
CA ILE A 537 23.41 49.08 -8.27
C ILE A 537 23.92 48.32 -7.04
N VAL A 538 24.33 49.05 -6.00
CA VAL A 538 24.82 48.51 -4.73
C VAL A 538 23.65 48.20 -3.79
N GLY A 539 23.59 46.98 -3.26
CA GLY A 539 22.62 46.56 -2.25
C GLY A 539 23.01 45.24 -1.60
N SER A 540 23.25 45.24 -0.29
CA SER A 540 23.84 44.13 0.46
C SER A 540 22.88 42.97 0.73
N SER A 541 22.62 42.11 -0.27
CA SER A 541 21.91 40.81 -0.14
C SER A 541 22.26 39.79 -1.24
N GLN A 542 23.42 39.88 -1.90
CA GLN A 542 23.64 39.29 -3.25
C GLN A 542 24.71 38.18 -3.40
N GLU A 543 25.22 37.60 -2.31
CA GLU A 543 26.28 36.56 -2.41
C GLU A 543 25.78 35.26 -3.10
N ALA A 544 24.52 34.88 -2.91
CA ALA A 544 23.95 33.65 -3.48
C ALA A 544 23.91 33.63 -5.02
N SER A 545 23.95 34.80 -5.69
CA SER A 545 24.01 34.90 -7.15
C SER A 545 25.42 34.76 -7.74
N GLN A 546 26.47 34.85 -6.93
CA GLN A 546 27.86 34.82 -7.40
C GLN A 546 28.45 33.40 -7.43
N ASP A 547 27.98 32.52 -6.53
CA ASP A 547 28.40 31.10 -6.44
C ASP A 547 28.23 30.30 -7.75
N SER A 548 27.29 30.68 -8.63
CA SER A 548 27.07 29.98 -9.92
C SER A 548 28.08 30.36 -11.01
N LEU A 549 28.86 31.44 -10.80
CA LEU A 549 29.84 31.95 -11.75
C LEU A 549 31.26 31.44 -11.49
N ASP A 550 31.51 30.87 -10.31
CA ASP A 550 32.83 30.35 -9.94
C ASP A 550 33.18 29.11 -10.79
N PRO A 551 34.42 29.01 -11.33
CA PRO A 551 34.87 27.86 -12.10
C PRO A 551 34.94 26.60 -11.23
N LEU A 552 34.48 25.49 -11.79
CA LEU A 552 34.60 24.16 -11.19
C LEU A 552 36.00 23.61 -11.49
N LYS A 553 36.75 23.23 -10.46
CA LYS A 553 38.16 22.81 -10.55
C LYS A 553 38.53 21.73 -9.53
N THR A 554 39.58 20.96 -9.80
CA THR A 554 40.27 20.16 -8.76
C THR A 554 41.23 21.02 -7.93
N PHE A 555 41.66 20.55 -6.76
CA PHE A 555 42.66 21.25 -5.95
C PHE A 555 44.03 21.34 -6.66
N GLY A 556 44.36 20.36 -7.51
CA GLY A 556 45.54 20.37 -8.38
C GLY A 556 45.51 21.44 -9.48
N GLU A 557 44.33 21.97 -9.83
CA GLU A 557 44.13 23.00 -10.86
C GLU A 557 44.09 24.44 -10.33
N ILE A 558 44.34 24.63 -9.02
CA ILE A 558 44.42 25.95 -8.39
C ILE A 558 45.57 26.75 -9.02
N SER A 559 45.23 27.88 -9.64
CA SER A 559 46.13 28.64 -10.53
C SER A 559 46.79 29.86 -9.90
N ILE A 560 46.64 30.06 -8.59
CA ILE A 560 47.02 31.29 -7.88
C ILE A 560 48.51 31.67 -8.04
N SER A 561 48.75 32.92 -8.41
CA SER A 561 50.05 33.60 -8.42
C SER A 561 50.11 34.73 -7.38
N GLY A 562 51.24 34.85 -6.66
CA GLY A 562 51.48 35.97 -5.74
C GLY A 562 50.39 36.16 -4.69
N ASN A 563 49.86 37.38 -4.60
CA ASN A 563 48.80 37.78 -3.65
C ASN A 563 47.39 37.71 -4.26
N GLU A 564 47.22 37.07 -5.42
CA GLU A 564 45.92 36.95 -6.07
C GLU A 564 44.97 36.06 -5.25
N VAL A 565 43.67 36.31 -5.42
CA VAL A 565 42.60 35.51 -4.82
C VAL A 565 41.86 34.82 -5.95
N GLU A 566 41.75 33.50 -5.87
CA GLU A 566 40.97 32.70 -6.79
C GLU A 566 39.70 32.20 -6.10
N PHE A 567 38.58 32.28 -6.81
CA PHE A 567 37.31 31.70 -6.37
C PHE A 567 37.06 30.45 -7.21
N ILE A 568 36.74 29.34 -6.55
CA ILE A 568 36.52 28.04 -7.21
C ILE A 568 35.34 27.30 -6.57
N ARG A 569 34.70 26.44 -7.35
CA ARG A 569 33.87 25.33 -6.87
C ARG A 569 34.63 24.02 -6.99
N THR A 570 34.40 23.07 -6.07
CA THR A 570 34.97 21.72 -6.16
C THR A 570 34.17 20.68 -5.35
N PHE A 571 34.47 19.40 -5.57
CA PHE A 571 33.97 18.27 -4.80
C PHE A 571 35.11 17.61 -4.02
N ALA A 572 34.95 17.45 -2.71
CA ALA A 572 35.99 16.89 -1.86
C ALA A 572 35.42 16.09 -0.67
N LEU A 573 36.18 15.10 -0.22
CA LEU A 573 35.93 14.34 1.02
C LEU A 573 36.35 15.19 2.23
N LEU A 574 35.47 15.31 3.22
CA LEU A 574 35.81 15.88 4.53
C LEU A 574 36.65 14.87 5.32
N VAL A 575 37.93 15.19 5.53
CA VAL A 575 38.90 14.31 6.19
C VAL A 575 38.91 14.55 7.71
N SER A 576 39.01 15.81 8.14
CA SER A 576 39.04 16.18 9.56
C SER A 576 38.45 17.57 9.80
N ALA A 577 37.99 17.82 11.03
CA ALA A 577 37.35 19.08 11.41
C ALA A 577 37.64 19.42 12.87
N LYS A 578 37.97 20.69 13.17
CA LYS A 578 38.11 21.16 14.56
C LYS A 578 37.74 22.62 14.75
N THR A 579 37.43 23.00 15.98
CA THR A 579 37.26 24.39 16.39
C THR A 579 38.57 25.17 16.23
N PHE A 580 38.50 26.44 15.78
CA PHE A 580 39.68 27.29 15.61
C PHE A 580 39.39 28.70 16.14
N GLY A 581 39.66 28.91 17.43
CA GLY A 581 39.18 30.07 18.16
C GLY A 581 37.65 30.04 18.34
N SER A 582 37.04 31.18 18.69
CA SER A 582 35.61 31.26 19.02
C SER A 582 34.68 31.51 17.83
N LYS A 583 35.21 31.90 16.66
CA LYS A 583 34.41 32.42 15.52
C LYS A 583 34.41 31.55 14.26
N MET A 584 35.21 30.49 14.24
CA MET A 584 35.45 29.70 13.03
C MET A 584 35.90 28.27 13.35
N HIS A 585 35.71 27.39 12.37
CA HIS A 585 36.18 26.01 12.38
C HIS A 585 37.19 25.82 11.25
N LYS A 586 38.18 24.96 11.48
CA LYS A 586 39.16 24.55 10.47
C LYS A 586 38.81 23.14 10.00
N PHE A 587 38.61 22.96 8.70
CA PHE A 587 38.37 21.67 8.06
C PHE A 587 39.59 21.28 7.22
N VAL A 588 39.81 19.98 7.04
CA VAL A 588 40.74 19.43 6.04
C VAL A 588 39.94 18.66 5.01
N PHE A 589 40.19 18.95 3.74
CA PHE A 589 39.57 18.28 2.60
C PHE A 589 40.60 17.60 1.73
N THR A 590 40.16 16.59 0.98
CA THR A 590 40.90 16.05 -0.16
C THR A 590 39.96 15.72 -1.31
N ASP A 591 40.37 16.03 -2.53
CA ASP A 591 39.75 15.58 -3.79
C ASP A 591 40.60 14.52 -4.51
N PHE A 592 41.62 14.02 -3.78
CA PHE A 592 42.64 13.08 -4.23
C PHE A 592 43.55 13.62 -5.35
N THR A 593 43.70 14.94 -5.45
CA THR A 593 44.71 15.59 -6.31
C THR A 593 45.80 16.28 -5.48
N SER A 594 47.04 16.26 -5.97
CA SER A 594 48.17 16.94 -5.35
C SER A 594 48.38 18.33 -5.92
N HIS A 595 48.76 19.29 -5.07
CA HIS A 595 49.15 20.63 -5.53
C HIS A 595 50.53 21.05 -4.99
N PRO A 596 51.51 21.42 -5.83
CA PRO A 596 52.90 21.64 -5.40
C PRO A 596 53.11 22.88 -4.51
N LYS A 597 52.16 23.83 -4.51
CA LYS A 597 52.14 24.97 -3.56
C LYS A 597 51.34 24.68 -2.28
N ASN A 598 50.75 23.50 -2.09
CA ASN A 598 50.07 23.17 -0.83
C ASN A 598 51.10 22.72 0.23
N LYS A 599 51.59 23.68 1.00
CA LYS A 599 52.59 23.47 2.06
C LYS A 599 52.04 23.72 3.48
N LEU A 600 50.75 24.02 3.63
CA LEU A 600 50.17 24.27 4.95
C LEU A 600 49.91 22.95 5.67
N SER A 601 50.42 22.82 6.90
CA SER A 601 50.18 21.61 7.70
C SER A 601 48.68 21.35 7.91
N ALA A 602 48.26 20.16 7.47
CA ALA A 602 46.96 19.58 7.76
C ALA A 602 47.03 18.77 9.06
N PHE A 603 45.96 18.78 9.85
CA PHE A 603 45.85 18.01 11.08
C PHE A 603 44.97 16.77 10.83
N ASP A 604 45.31 15.66 11.47
CA ASP A 604 44.59 14.38 11.40
C ASP A 604 44.27 13.94 9.96
N SER A 605 45.21 14.20 9.02
CA SER A 605 45.06 13.91 7.59
C SER A 605 45.38 12.44 7.27
N PHE A 606 44.42 11.56 7.55
CA PHE A 606 44.48 10.13 7.24
C PHE A 606 43.11 9.58 6.83
N LEU A 607 43.11 8.42 6.16
CA LEU A 607 41.91 7.74 5.68
C LEU A 607 41.59 6.53 6.58
N GLY A 608 40.66 6.74 7.50
CA GLY A 608 40.10 5.79 8.46
C GLY A 608 41.04 5.31 9.58
N SER A 609 42.33 5.10 9.27
CA SER A 609 43.38 4.67 10.20
C SER A 609 44.65 5.49 10.00
N TYR A 610 45.40 5.72 11.08
CA TYR A 610 46.70 6.41 11.10
C TYR A 610 47.78 5.77 10.21
N THR A 611 47.60 4.53 9.77
CA THR A 611 48.46 3.84 8.79
C THR A 611 48.30 4.42 7.38
N ASN A 612 47.13 4.95 7.05
CA ASN A 612 46.76 5.41 5.71
C ASN A 612 46.80 6.94 5.66
N ARG A 613 47.99 7.53 5.87
CA ARG A 613 48.15 8.99 5.89
C ARG A 613 47.99 9.59 4.50
N LEU A 614 47.21 10.66 4.41
CA LEU A 614 47.14 11.47 3.20
C LEU A 614 48.44 12.29 3.04
N PRO A 615 49.03 12.33 1.84
CA PRO A 615 50.13 13.24 1.52
C PRO A 615 49.75 14.71 1.80
N GLN A 616 50.71 15.50 2.27
CA GLN A 616 50.45 16.88 2.70
C GLN A 616 50.05 17.79 1.54
N ASP A 617 50.53 17.51 0.33
CA ASP A 617 50.17 18.18 -0.91
C ASP A 617 48.76 17.82 -1.41
N MET A 618 48.14 16.75 -0.88
CA MET A 618 46.76 16.30 -1.15
C MET A 618 45.75 16.65 -0.03
N ALA A 619 46.23 17.11 1.13
CA ALA A 619 45.40 17.46 2.28
C ALA A 619 45.30 18.98 2.42
N PHE A 620 44.13 19.55 2.13
CA PHE A 620 43.92 20.99 2.02
C PHE A 620 43.20 21.56 3.26
N PRO A 621 43.89 22.34 4.10
CA PRO A 621 43.29 22.99 5.26
C PRO A 621 42.55 24.28 4.88
N PHE A 622 41.24 24.34 5.17
CA PHE A 622 40.41 25.53 4.95
C PHE A 622 39.65 25.96 6.20
N VAL A 623 39.18 27.20 6.23
CA VAL A 623 38.46 27.80 7.35
C VAL A 623 37.01 28.11 6.98
N ILE A 624 36.07 27.75 7.85
CA ILE A 624 34.64 28.07 7.72
C ILE A 624 34.19 28.91 8.91
N TYR A 625 33.48 30.02 8.66
CA TYR A 625 32.91 30.85 9.72
C TYR A 625 31.68 30.18 10.35
N ASN A 626 31.41 30.51 11.62
CA ASN A 626 30.35 29.83 12.40
C ASN A 626 28.95 29.88 11.75
N ASP A 627 28.63 30.93 10.99
CA ASP A 627 27.32 31.06 10.34
C ASP A 627 27.12 30.01 9.22
N HIS A 628 28.10 29.90 8.30
CA HIS A 628 28.11 28.86 7.26
C HIS A 628 28.31 27.46 7.85
N PHE A 629 29.06 27.33 8.95
CA PHE A 629 29.21 26.07 9.68
C PHE A 629 27.86 25.60 10.27
N ARG A 630 27.06 26.51 10.84
CA ARG A 630 25.72 26.19 11.35
C ARG A 630 24.78 25.74 10.22
N GLU A 631 24.85 26.37 9.05
CA GLU A 631 24.11 25.95 7.86
C GLU A 631 24.53 24.54 7.38
N PHE A 632 25.85 24.30 7.26
CA PHE A 632 26.43 23.01 6.89
C PHE A 632 26.02 21.89 7.84
N THR A 633 26.18 22.09 9.14
CA THR A 633 25.82 21.11 10.18
C THR A 633 24.32 20.83 10.23
N THR A 634 23.47 21.84 10.04
CA THR A 634 22.01 21.66 9.91
C THR A 634 21.65 20.81 8.69
N ARG A 635 22.32 21.01 7.55
CA ARG A 635 22.12 20.18 6.35
C ARG A 635 22.60 18.75 6.57
N LEU A 636 23.77 18.57 7.17
CA LEU A 636 24.35 17.26 7.41
C LEU A 636 23.48 16.42 8.35
N GLN A 637 22.96 17.02 9.43
CA GLN A 637 22.04 16.38 10.36
C GLN A 637 20.74 15.90 9.69
N ARG A 638 20.21 16.63 8.70
CA ARG A 638 19.04 16.19 7.93
C ARG A 638 19.31 14.95 7.07
N HIS A 639 20.55 14.73 6.66
CA HIS A 639 20.93 13.59 5.83
C HIS A 639 21.42 12.38 6.64
N THR A 640 22.03 12.60 7.82
CA THR A 640 22.62 11.52 8.63
C THR A 640 21.86 11.22 9.92
N GLY A 641 20.91 12.07 10.34
CA GLY A 641 20.25 12.01 11.65
C GLY A 641 21.11 12.48 12.82
N TYR A 642 22.44 12.53 12.67
CA TYR A 642 23.38 12.84 13.75
C TYR A 642 23.72 14.34 13.83
N ASN A 643 23.86 14.86 15.05
CA ASN A 643 24.48 16.16 15.29
C ASN A 643 25.97 16.09 14.93
N PHE A 644 26.57 17.20 14.48
CA PHE A 644 27.97 17.21 14.03
C PHE A 644 28.97 16.69 15.08
N ASN A 645 28.75 17.00 16.36
CA ASN A 645 29.59 16.55 17.46
C ASN A 645 29.51 15.03 17.72
N GLN A 646 28.48 14.34 17.20
CA GLN A 646 28.31 12.88 17.30
C GLN A 646 29.00 12.13 16.15
N LEU A 647 29.57 12.83 15.17
CA LEU A 647 30.24 12.21 14.02
C LEU A 647 31.67 11.76 14.34
N TYR A 648 32.33 12.43 15.29
CA TYR A 648 33.67 12.08 15.79
C TYR A 648 33.66 10.68 16.43
N SER A 649 34.67 9.89 16.13
CA SER A 649 34.76 8.47 16.52
C SER A 649 35.88 8.26 17.54
N GLY A 650 35.91 9.09 18.59
CA GLY A 650 36.94 9.06 19.64
C GLY A 650 37.47 10.44 19.99
N ASN A 651 38.75 10.50 20.38
CA ASN A 651 39.44 11.74 20.80
C ASN A 651 40.19 12.46 19.66
N ASP A 652 40.12 11.97 18.42
CA ASP A 652 40.72 12.62 17.25
C ASP A 652 39.71 13.46 16.46
N ASN A 653 40.21 14.30 15.57
CA ASN A 653 39.39 15.23 14.78
C ASN A 653 39.00 14.63 13.41
N ASN A 654 39.24 13.33 13.17
CA ASN A 654 39.07 12.71 11.86
C ASN A 654 37.61 12.29 11.63
N LEU A 655 37.12 12.55 10.42
CA LEU A 655 35.76 12.27 9.97
C LEU A 655 35.73 11.42 8.68
N SER A 656 36.89 10.99 8.17
CA SER A 656 36.99 10.24 6.91
C SER A 656 36.23 8.91 6.94
N ASN A 657 36.11 8.25 8.10
CA ASN A 657 35.28 7.06 8.30
C ASN A 657 33.78 7.29 7.98
N ARG A 658 33.30 8.55 8.00
CA ARG A 658 31.91 8.89 7.67
C ARG A 658 31.67 9.07 6.17
N GLY A 659 32.70 9.08 5.33
CA GLY A 659 32.57 9.22 3.87
C GLY A 659 31.94 10.55 3.41
N ILE A 660 31.95 11.62 4.21
CA ILE A 660 31.18 12.84 3.92
C ILE A 660 31.77 13.59 2.72
N VAL A 661 31.11 13.51 1.56
CA VAL A 661 31.44 14.26 0.36
C VAL A 661 30.74 15.62 0.38
N CYS A 662 31.49 16.69 0.10
CA CYS A 662 30.99 18.05 0.08
C CYS A 662 31.24 18.73 -1.26
N ARG A 663 30.26 19.49 -1.75
CA ARG A 663 30.47 20.58 -2.71
C ARG A 663 30.90 21.82 -1.94
N LEU A 664 32.02 22.41 -2.35
CA LEU A 664 32.64 23.57 -1.71
C LEU A 664 32.63 24.75 -2.68
N SER A 665 32.19 25.92 -2.21
CA SER A 665 32.52 27.21 -2.84
C SER A 665 33.60 27.88 -2.01
N LEU A 666 34.78 28.06 -2.59
CA LEU A 666 35.98 28.52 -1.90
C LEU A 666 36.38 29.93 -2.33
N LYS A 667 37.11 30.61 -1.44
CA LYS A 667 37.92 31.80 -1.72
C LYS A 667 39.34 31.48 -1.28
N VAL A 668 40.22 31.23 -2.24
CA VAL A 668 41.55 30.66 -2.04
C VAL A 668 42.61 31.72 -2.35
N LYS A 669 43.70 31.74 -1.58
CA LYS A 669 44.86 32.62 -1.75
C LYS A 669 46.14 31.89 -1.37
N LEU A 670 47.30 32.42 -1.78
CA LEU A 670 48.56 31.99 -1.17
C LEU A 670 48.76 32.71 0.17
N TYR A 671 49.13 31.96 1.22
CA TYR A 671 49.49 32.50 2.52
C TYR A 671 50.64 31.68 3.12
N SER A 672 51.68 32.35 3.62
CA SER A 672 52.88 31.71 4.17
C SER A 672 53.51 30.64 3.26
N GLY A 673 53.43 30.81 1.94
CA GLY A 673 53.96 29.87 0.95
C GLY A 673 53.12 28.60 0.75
N GLY A 674 51.93 28.53 1.35
CA GLY A 674 50.95 27.46 1.19
C GLY A 674 49.62 27.96 0.60
N ILE A 675 48.74 27.03 0.21
CA ILE A 675 47.36 27.33 -0.18
C ILE A 675 46.52 27.49 1.08
N ASP A 676 45.94 28.68 1.28
CA ASP A 676 44.99 29.01 2.34
C ASP A 676 43.63 29.35 1.71
N GLY A 677 42.53 29.07 2.40
CA GLY A 677 41.21 29.28 1.83
C GLY A 677 40.08 29.36 2.84
N ILE A 678 39.11 30.21 2.49
CA ILE A 678 37.87 30.40 3.23
C ILE A 678 36.76 29.67 2.49
N ILE A 679 36.01 28.84 3.21
CA ILE A 679 34.81 28.17 2.72
C ILE A 679 33.65 29.17 2.82
N ARG A 680 33.19 29.66 1.68
CA ARG A 680 32.00 30.53 1.58
C ARG A 680 30.72 29.70 1.62
N ARG A 681 30.75 28.48 1.09
CA ARG A 681 29.64 27.53 1.12
C ARG A 681 30.17 26.10 1.21
N CYS A 682 29.58 25.33 2.11
CA CYS A 682 29.83 23.89 2.26
C CYS A 682 28.49 23.17 2.19
N GLU A 683 28.35 22.21 1.28
CA GLU A 683 27.08 21.54 1.02
C GLU A 683 27.31 20.02 0.87
N PRO A 684 26.81 19.17 1.79
CA PRO A 684 26.99 17.73 1.67
C PRO A 684 26.25 17.19 0.45
N ILE A 685 26.85 16.20 -0.22
CA ILE A 685 26.32 15.55 -1.42
C ILE A 685 26.00 14.10 -1.12
N VAL A 686 24.69 13.81 -1.02
CA VAL A 686 24.17 12.45 -0.93
C VAL A 686 23.96 11.85 -2.32
N VAL A 687 24.07 10.52 -2.45
CA VAL A 687 24.00 9.80 -3.75
C VAL A 687 22.71 10.09 -4.53
N THR A 688 21.59 10.26 -3.84
CA THR A 688 20.27 10.53 -4.45
C THR A 688 20.12 11.94 -5.02
N LYS A 689 21.09 12.83 -4.78
CA LYS A 689 21.03 14.24 -5.18
C LYS A 689 21.52 14.43 -6.61
N ARG A 690 20.62 14.73 -7.53
CA ARG A 690 20.99 15.11 -8.91
C ARG A 690 21.71 16.46 -8.92
N LEU A 691 22.80 16.51 -9.67
CA LEU A 691 23.65 17.68 -9.85
C LEU A 691 23.46 18.26 -11.26
N PRO A 692 23.84 19.54 -11.50
CA PRO A 692 23.98 20.08 -12.85
C PRO A 692 24.94 19.23 -13.71
N LYS A 693 24.72 19.15 -15.03
CA LYS A 693 25.51 18.30 -15.94
C LYS A 693 27.00 18.64 -16.01
N ASP A 694 27.34 19.90 -15.76
CA ASP A 694 28.72 20.38 -15.58
C ASP A 694 29.35 19.84 -14.28
N GLU A 695 28.56 19.69 -13.22
CA GLU A 695 28.96 19.13 -11.93
C GLU A 695 28.98 17.59 -11.91
N GLU A 696 28.07 16.91 -12.62
CA GLU A 696 27.98 15.44 -12.71
C GLU A 696 29.31 14.82 -13.14
N ARG A 697 29.95 15.34 -14.19
CA ARG A 697 31.25 14.82 -14.65
C ARG A 697 32.33 14.90 -13.57
N HIS A 698 32.43 16.05 -12.90
CA HIS A 698 33.49 16.30 -11.91
C HIS A 698 33.30 15.46 -10.64
N ILE A 699 32.06 15.22 -10.22
CA ILE A 699 31.81 14.32 -9.08
C ILE A 699 32.05 12.85 -9.45
N THR A 700 31.72 12.41 -10.67
CA THR A 700 32.05 11.06 -11.15
C THR A 700 33.57 10.87 -11.16
N GLU A 701 34.33 11.81 -11.73
CA GLU A 701 35.79 11.78 -11.71
C GLU A 701 36.37 11.81 -10.28
N PHE A 702 35.73 12.52 -9.34
CA PHE A 702 36.08 12.48 -7.91
C PHE A 702 35.82 11.10 -7.28
N TYR A 703 34.64 10.49 -7.49
CA TYR A 703 34.32 9.16 -6.97
C TYR A 703 35.28 8.10 -7.51
N ASP A 704 35.62 8.20 -8.80
CA ASP A 704 36.60 7.36 -9.48
C ASP A 704 37.99 7.44 -8.85
N ARG A 705 38.45 8.62 -8.43
CA ARG A 705 39.71 8.79 -7.68
C ARG A 705 39.55 8.25 -6.25
N ALA A 706 38.47 8.63 -5.57
CA ALA A 706 38.24 8.29 -4.17
C ALA A 706 38.17 6.77 -3.93
N ILE A 707 37.52 5.99 -4.79
CA ILE A 707 37.47 4.52 -4.65
C ILE A 707 38.79 3.83 -5.02
N ARG A 708 39.69 4.50 -5.75
CA ARG A 708 41.07 4.03 -5.98
C ARG A 708 41.98 4.30 -4.78
N GLU A 709 41.88 5.47 -4.17
CA GLU A 709 42.78 5.94 -3.10
C GLU A 709 42.32 5.57 -1.68
N ILE A 710 41.01 5.41 -1.44
CA ILE A 710 40.51 5.00 -0.12
C ILE A 710 40.69 3.48 0.05
N PRO A 711 41.40 3.01 1.09
CA PRO A 711 41.66 1.59 1.28
C PRO A 711 40.36 0.77 1.41
N GLN A 712 40.28 -0.35 0.69
CA GLN A 712 39.10 -1.23 0.69
C GLN A 712 38.65 -1.67 2.09
N ILE A 713 39.58 -1.89 3.02
CA ILE A 713 39.25 -2.22 4.42
C ILE A 713 38.49 -1.09 5.15
N VAL A 714 38.76 0.18 4.81
CA VAL A 714 38.04 1.34 5.36
C VAL A 714 36.65 1.44 4.74
N LEU A 715 36.53 1.18 3.44
CA LEU A 715 35.24 1.16 2.73
C LEU A 715 34.33 0.03 3.23
N LEU A 716 34.88 -1.17 3.48
CA LEU A 716 34.14 -2.32 3.99
C LEU A 716 33.66 -2.08 5.43
N ASN A 717 34.57 -1.68 6.33
CA ASN A 717 34.24 -1.49 7.75
C ASN A 717 33.24 -0.33 8.01
N ASN A 718 33.13 0.62 7.08
CA ASN A 718 32.25 1.78 7.19
C ASN A 718 31.20 1.85 6.07
N PHE A 719 30.87 0.72 5.44
CA PHE A 719 30.08 0.66 4.20
C PHE A 719 28.78 1.47 4.28
N ASP A 720 27.99 1.32 5.34
CA ASP A 720 26.71 2.02 5.50
C ASP A 720 26.86 3.54 5.62
N SER A 721 27.94 4.01 6.26
CA SER A 721 28.26 5.45 6.32
C SER A 721 28.64 5.98 4.94
N TYR A 722 29.50 5.24 4.21
CA TYR A 722 29.92 5.62 2.86
C TYR A 722 28.77 5.60 1.86
N LYS A 723 27.89 4.59 1.90
CA LYS A 723 26.73 4.43 0.98
C LYS A 723 25.79 5.65 0.96
N THR A 724 25.77 6.44 2.03
CA THR A 724 25.00 7.71 2.09
C THR A 724 25.51 8.77 1.10
N PHE A 725 26.84 8.81 0.88
CA PHE A 725 27.54 9.85 0.12
C PHE A 725 28.27 9.34 -1.14
N PHE A 726 28.45 8.03 -1.27
CA PHE A 726 29.16 7.36 -2.37
C PHE A 726 28.23 6.36 -3.10
N PRO A 727 28.20 6.36 -4.45
CA PRO A 727 27.43 5.39 -5.24
C PRO A 727 28.17 4.04 -5.27
N ILE A 728 28.14 3.32 -4.15
CA ILE A 728 28.87 2.06 -3.96
C ILE A 728 27.97 0.85 -3.71
N ALA A 729 28.41 -0.29 -4.22
CA ALA A 729 27.81 -1.60 -4.01
C ALA A 729 28.87 -2.61 -3.51
N MET A 730 28.43 -3.64 -2.79
CA MET A 730 29.27 -4.78 -2.44
C MET A 730 29.26 -5.82 -3.57
N PHE A 731 30.43 -6.10 -4.15
CA PHE A 731 30.60 -7.15 -5.15
C PHE A 731 31.70 -8.12 -4.70
N ARG A 732 31.32 -9.38 -4.41
CA ARG A 732 32.24 -10.45 -3.98
C ARG A 732 33.16 -10.09 -2.80
N GLY A 733 32.65 -9.31 -1.84
CA GLY A 733 33.41 -8.86 -0.66
C GLY A 733 34.36 -7.67 -0.91
N LEU A 734 34.25 -7.01 -2.07
CA LEU A 734 34.90 -5.73 -2.37
C LEU A 734 33.85 -4.63 -2.52
N VAL A 735 34.23 -3.39 -2.19
CA VAL A 735 33.41 -2.21 -2.43
C VAL A 735 33.76 -1.63 -3.80
N VAL A 736 32.79 -1.61 -4.71
CA VAL A 736 32.94 -1.09 -6.06
C VAL A 736 31.96 0.05 -6.30
N LEU A 737 32.27 0.94 -7.24
CA LEU A 737 31.29 1.91 -7.74
C LEU A 737 30.17 1.16 -8.47
N ASP A 738 28.93 1.57 -8.23
CA ASP A 738 27.77 1.03 -8.91
C ASP A 738 27.69 1.58 -10.35
N THR A 739 28.45 0.94 -11.24
CA THR A 739 28.57 1.32 -12.66
C THR A 739 27.40 0.84 -13.52
N SER A 740 26.32 0.34 -12.91
CA SER A 740 25.10 -0.13 -13.61
C SER A 740 24.47 0.96 -14.49
N ASP A 741 24.68 2.23 -14.14
CA ASP A 741 24.22 3.38 -14.93
C ASP A 741 25.21 3.86 -16.02
N ALA A 742 26.44 3.33 -16.09
CA ALA A 742 27.49 3.89 -16.94
C ALA A 742 27.50 3.35 -18.39
N GLN A 743 27.14 2.09 -18.63
CA GLN A 743 27.22 1.49 -19.98
C GLN A 743 26.00 1.74 -20.88
N ASN A 744 24.87 2.21 -20.34
CA ASN A 744 23.67 2.55 -21.12
C ASN A 744 23.57 4.03 -21.56
N GLN A 745 24.58 4.86 -21.28
CA GLN A 745 24.50 6.32 -21.50
C GLN A 745 24.81 6.80 -22.93
N HIS A 746 25.17 5.94 -23.89
CA HIS A 746 25.55 6.39 -25.23
C HIS A 746 24.41 6.63 -26.22
N ARG A 747 23.13 6.49 -25.81
CA ARG A 747 21.94 6.87 -26.61
C ARG A 747 20.81 7.49 -25.78
N THR A 748 21.08 8.61 -25.13
CA THR A 748 20.06 9.45 -24.48
C THR A 748 20.15 10.91 -24.96
N PRO A 749 19.02 11.53 -25.36
CA PRO A 749 18.95 12.98 -25.56
C PRO A 749 19.09 13.72 -24.22
N PRO A 750 19.41 15.02 -24.22
CA PRO A 750 19.73 15.74 -22.99
C PRO A 750 18.48 16.09 -22.17
N SER A 751 18.08 15.20 -21.26
CA SER A 751 17.06 15.48 -20.25
C SER A 751 17.48 16.70 -19.39
N SER A 752 16.71 17.78 -19.45
CA SER A 752 16.96 18.99 -18.64
C SER A 752 16.21 18.87 -17.32
N GLN A 753 16.93 18.79 -16.20
CA GLN A 753 16.34 18.75 -14.87
C GLN A 753 16.81 19.95 -14.04
N PRO A 754 15.88 20.80 -13.54
CA PRO A 754 16.21 21.86 -12.59
C PRO A 754 16.64 21.29 -11.23
N ALA A 755 17.39 22.10 -10.47
CA ALA A 755 17.97 21.71 -9.18
C ALA A 755 16.94 21.36 -8.10
N LEU A 756 17.32 20.46 -7.18
CA LEU A 756 16.54 20.11 -5.99
C LEU A 756 16.38 21.32 -5.04
N GLY A 757 15.20 21.94 -5.08
CA GLY A 757 14.61 22.54 -3.87
C GLY A 757 14.07 21.42 -2.97
N ALA A 758 14.16 21.58 -1.65
CA ALA A 758 13.51 20.65 -0.73
C ALA A 758 11.98 20.72 -0.95
N LEU A 759 11.34 19.56 -1.18
CA LEU A 759 9.89 19.48 -1.32
C LEU A 759 9.24 20.00 -0.04
N GLN A 760 8.27 20.91 -0.17
CA GLN A 760 7.55 21.43 0.99
C GLN A 760 6.75 20.30 1.66
N PRO A 761 6.76 20.22 3.01
CA PRO A 761 5.83 19.34 3.74
C PRO A 761 4.39 19.61 3.30
N LEU A 762 3.60 18.56 3.11
CA LEU A 762 2.19 18.71 2.77
C LEU A 762 1.45 19.43 3.91
N PRO A 763 0.65 20.48 3.62
CA PRO A 763 -0.06 21.22 4.65
C PRO A 763 -1.16 20.35 5.27
N GLN A 764 -0.93 19.84 6.49
CA GLN A 764 -1.91 19.07 7.22
C GLN A 764 -3.05 19.97 7.69
N ARG A 765 -4.27 19.71 7.20
CA ARG A 765 -5.51 20.18 7.83
C ARG A 765 -5.95 19.14 8.87
N PRO A 766 -6.44 19.56 10.05
CA PRO A 766 -6.98 18.62 11.02
C PRO A 766 -8.20 17.90 10.42
N PRO A 767 -8.36 16.59 10.64
CA PRO A 767 -9.54 15.87 10.19
C PRO A 767 -10.81 16.39 10.89
N PRO A 768 -12.00 16.24 10.29
CA PRO A 768 -13.25 16.45 11.01
C PRO A 768 -13.32 15.52 12.21
N LYS A 769 -13.93 15.98 13.31
CA LYS A 769 -14.24 15.14 14.46
C LYS A 769 -15.46 14.28 14.12
N LEU A 770 -15.49 13.04 14.59
CA LEU A 770 -16.68 12.18 14.46
C LEU A 770 -17.89 12.71 15.25
N HIS A 771 -17.66 13.29 16.44
CA HIS A 771 -18.70 14.07 17.13
C HIS A 771 -18.76 15.48 16.53
N ILE A 772 -19.95 15.92 16.13
CA ILE A 772 -20.23 17.28 15.69
C ILE A 772 -21.63 17.65 16.20
N GLU A 773 -21.80 18.86 16.72
CA GLU A 773 -23.10 19.39 17.13
C GLU A 773 -23.97 19.66 15.89
N LEU A 774 -24.99 18.82 15.68
CA LEU A 774 -25.87 18.86 14.49
C LEU A 774 -26.66 20.15 14.33
N GLU A 775 -26.84 20.95 15.38
CA GLU A 775 -27.80 22.07 15.44
C GLU A 775 -27.56 23.14 14.35
N HIS A 776 -26.35 23.17 13.77
CA HIS A 776 -25.94 24.13 12.75
C HIS A 776 -25.90 23.54 11.32
N PHE A 777 -26.35 22.29 11.12
CA PHE A 777 -26.22 21.57 9.85
C PHE A 777 -27.55 21.31 9.14
N THR A 778 -27.58 21.55 7.84
CA THR A 778 -28.71 21.16 6.97
C THR A 778 -28.47 19.74 6.43
N VAL A 779 -29.32 18.79 6.82
CA VAL A 779 -29.22 17.39 6.41
C VAL A 779 -29.93 17.15 5.07
N ASN A 780 -29.15 16.94 4.02
CA ASN A 780 -29.60 16.50 2.70
C ASN A 780 -29.84 14.98 2.74
N ARG A 781 -31.10 14.55 2.63
CA ARG A 781 -31.49 13.13 2.80
C ARG A 781 -31.52 12.34 1.51
N HIS A 782 -31.40 11.01 1.64
CA HIS A 782 -31.54 10.03 0.55
C HIS A 782 -30.59 10.29 -0.64
N MET A 783 -29.34 10.65 -0.33
CA MET A 783 -28.31 10.87 -1.35
C MET A 783 -27.87 9.56 -2.00
N GLU A 784 -27.61 9.60 -3.30
CA GLU A 784 -27.00 8.48 -4.04
C GLU A 784 -25.51 8.72 -4.32
N ILE A 785 -24.73 7.64 -4.42
CA ILE A 785 -23.27 7.72 -4.62
C ILE A 785 -22.86 8.51 -5.89
N PRO A 786 -23.48 8.30 -7.07
CA PRO A 786 -23.18 9.11 -8.25
C PRO A 786 -23.45 10.61 -8.05
N VAL A 787 -24.48 10.97 -7.28
CA VAL A 787 -24.79 12.38 -6.95
C VAL A 787 -23.71 12.97 -6.04
N LEU A 788 -23.19 12.20 -5.09
CA LEU A 788 -22.11 12.64 -4.20
C LEU A 788 -20.82 12.97 -4.99
N TYR A 789 -20.46 12.18 -6.01
CA TYR A 789 -19.36 12.50 -6.94
C TYR A 789 -19.63 13.77 -7.77
N GLY A 790 -20.90 14.05 -8.10
CA GLY A 790 -21.32 15.18 -8.93
C GLY A 790 -21.27 16.57 -8.27
N LEU A 791 -21.16 16.68 -6.95
CA LEU A 791 -21.25 17.96 -6.23
C LEU A 791 -20.02 18.87 -6.47
N ASP A 792 -20.20 20.10 -6.96
CA ASP A 792 -19.13 21.08 -7.20
C ASP A 792 -18.57 21.72 -5.93
N ALA A 793 -19.44 22.29 -5.11
CA ALA A 793 -19.10 22.89 -3.83
C ALA A 793 -20.00 22.32 -2.75
N THR A 794 -19.42 22.05 -1.59
CA THR A 794 -20.15 21.68 -0.38
C THR A 794 -19.79 22.68 0.71
N ASP A 795 -20.72 23.57 1.03
CA ASP A 795 -20.57 24.43 2.19
C ASP A 795 -20.46 23.55 3.44
N SER A 796 -19.61 23.97 4.38
CA SER A 796 -19.32 23.22 5.61
C SER A 796 -20.51 23.13 6.59
N SER A 797 -21.69 23.59 6.17
CA SER A 797 -22.98 23.56 6.87
C SER A 797 -23.91 22.43 6.37
N HIS A 798 -23.50 21.61 5.39
CA HIS A 798 -24.32 20.50 4.89
C HIS A 798 -23.84 19.13 5.36
N LEU A 799 -24.81 18.29 5.73
CA LEU A 799 -24.65 16.85 5.95
C LEU A 799 -25.33 16.08 4.83
N PHE A 800 -24.73 14.98 4.40
CA PHE A 800 -25.26 14.14 3.33
C PHE A 800 -25.60 12.76 3.89
N GLU A 801 -26.89 12.44 3.98
CA GLU A 801 -27.36 11.15 4.48
C GLU A 801 -27.43 10.14 3.33
N LEU A 802 -26.57 9.13 3.40
CA LEU A 802 -26.41 8.05 2.45
C LEU A 802 -26.82 6.71 3.09
N ARG A 803 -27.81 6.04 2.52
CA ARG A 803 -28.13 4.65 2.89
C ARG A 803 -27.39 3.70 1.94
N ALA A 804 -26.42 2.95 2.47
CA ALA A 804 -25.52 2.11 1.67
C ALA A 804 -25.12 0.81 2.39
N LYS A 805 -24.79 -0.20 1.62
CA LYS A 805 -24.26 -1.50 2.04
C LYS A 805 -22.75 -1.43 2.23
N VAL A 806 -22.22 -1.88 3.37
CA VAL A 806 -20.77 -2.02 3.58
C VAL A 806 -20.30 -3.28 2.86
N VAL A 807 -19.30 -3.14 1.98
CA VAL A 807 -18.73 -4.23 1.17
C VAL A 807 -17.26 -4.50 1.46
N ALA A 808 -16.59 -3.58 2.17
CA ALA A 808 -15.34 -3.85 2.89
C ALA A 808 -15.15 -2.85 4.03
N ALA A 809 -14.42 -3.27 5.07
CA ALA A 809 -13.90 -2.40 6.12
C ALA A 809 -12.40 -2.68 6.24
N ILE A 810 -11.56 -1.65 6.14
CA ILE A 810 -10.10 -1.77 6.11
C ILE A 810 -9.50 -0.82 7.15
N ARG A 811 -8.67 -1.35 8.05
CA ARG A 811 -8.13 -0.63 9.21
C ARG A 811 -6.60 -0.66 9.20
N THR A 812 -5.99 0.50 9.40
CA THR A 812 -4.56 0.66 9.68
C THR A 812 -4.35 1.27 11.06
N GLY A 813 -3.15 1.75 11.39
CA GLY A 813 -2.90 2.43 12.68
C GLY A 813 -3.49 3.85 12.78
N GLU A 814 -3.77 4.50 11.65
CA GLU A 814 -4.20 5.92 11.59
C GLU A 814 -5.40 6.17 10.65
N LEU A 815 -6.00 5.11 10.10
CA LEU A 815 -7.16 5.19 9.22
C LEU A 815 -8.08 3.97 9.39
N LEU A 816 -9.39 4.20 9.45
CA LEU A 816 -10.41 3.19 9.17
C LEU A 816 -11.18 3.63 7.92
N ALA A 817 -11.27 2.76 6.92
CA ALA A 817 -11.95 3.03 5.66
C ALA A 817 -13.06 2.00 5.39
N PHE A 818 -14.27 2.48 5.16
CA PHE A 818 -15.39 1.67 4.67
C PHE A 818 -15.53 1.86 3.15
N TYR A 819 -15.64 0.75 2.43
CA TYR A 819 -16.16 0.75 1.07
C TYR A 819 -17.65 0.47 1.15
N VAL A 820 -18.46 1.41 0.66
CA VAL A 820 -19.92 1.33 0.71
C VAL A 820 -20.52 1.44 -0.68
N THR A 821 -21.61 0.71 -0.95
CA THR A 821 -22.32 0.78 -2.22
C THR A 821 -23.82 0.97 -2.02
N ASN A 822 -24.47 1.69 -2.95
CA ASN A 822 -25.92 1.73 -3.09
C ASN A 822 -26.38 0.88 -4.29
N ASP A 823 -25.54 -0.04 -4.78
CA ASP A 823 -25.95 -1.03 -5.77
C ASP A 823 -26.71 -2.18 -5.11
N TRP A 824 -28.00 -2.23 -5.41
CA TRP A 824 -28.92 -3.28 -4.97
C TRP A 824 -29.15 -4.35 -6.05
N ILE A 825 -28.50 -4.22 -7.22
CA ILE A 825 -28.83 -4.96 -8.44
C ILE A 825 -27.69 -5.92 -8.85
N SER A 826 -26.43 -5.56 -8.60
CA SER A 826 -25.28 -6.36 -9.04
C SER A 826 -24.99 -7.57 -8.16
N GLN A 827 -24.61 -8.68 -8.81
CA GLN A 827 -23.83 -9.77 -8.22
C GLN A 827 -22.44 -9.26 -7.76
N ASP A 828 -21.56 -10.15 -7.28
CA ASP A 828 -20.23 -9.89 -6.71
C ASP A 828 -19.36 -8.78 -7.40
N MET A 829 -19.57 -8.49 -8.70
CA MET A 829 -18.93 -7.38 -9.42
C MET A 829 -19.66 -6.04 -9.22
N LEU A 830 -19.03 -5.11 -8.49
CA LEU A 830 -19.55 -3.76 -8.23
C LEU A 830 -19.02 -2.70 -9.21
N ASP A 831 -19.93 -1.83 -9.67
CA ASP A 831 -19.61 -0.63 -10.47
C ASP A 831 -18.74 0.37 -9.66
N PRO A 832 -17.54 0.76 -10.13
CA PRO A 832 -16.66 1.71 -9.45
C PRO A 832 -17.29 3.08 -9.15
N THR A 833 -18.21 3.54 -10.02
CA THR A 833 -18.94 4.82 -9.83
C THR A 833 -20.05 4.73 -8.79
N ARG A 834 -20.38 3.50 -8.34
CA ARG A 834 -21.35 3.20 -7.28
C ARG A 834 -20.71 2.64 -6.01
N VAL A 835 -19.39 2.72 -5.88
CA VAL A 835 -18.63 2.34 -4.68
C VAL A 835 -17.96 3.58 -4.11
N LEU A 836 -18.38 4.01 -2.92
CA LEU A 836 -17.83 5.16 -2.21
C LEU A 836 -16.84 4.70 -1.13
N ARG A 837 -15.66 5.32 -1.09
CA ARG A 837 -14.71 5.18 0.05
C ARG A 837 -15.02 6.24 1.10
N VAL A 838 -15.42 5.79 2.28
CA VAL A 838 -15.74 6.60 3.47
C VAL A 838 -14.61 6.42 4.48
N GLU A 839 -13.95 7.50 4.87
CA GLU A 839 -12.70 7.51 5.65
C GLU A 839 -12.93 8.08 7.04
N ILE A 840 -12.47 7.38 8.07
CA ILE A 840 -12.34 7.85 9.46
C ILE A 840 -10.84 8.04 9.74
N PRO A 841 -10.28 9.24 9.47
CA PRO A 841 -8.86 9.52 9.62
C PRO A 841 -8.46 9.90 11.05
N GLY A 842 -7.28 9.43 11.46
CA GLY A 842 -6.58 9.79 12.69
C GLY A 842 -6.99 8.95 13.89
N ARG A 843 -5.99 8.52 14.68
CA ARG A 843 -6.17 7.68 15.86
C ARG A 843 -7.25 8.15 16.84
N SER A 844 -7.36 9.45 17.11
CA SER A 844 -8.38 9.99 18.04
C SER A 844 -9.82 9.80 17.55
N ASN A 845 -10.05 9.82 16.24
CA ASN A 845 -11.35 9.47 15.66
C ASN A 845 -11.57 7.95 15.72
N MET A 846 -10.55 7.14 15.44
CA MET A 846 -10.68 5.69 15.58
C MET A 846 -11.00 5.26 17.03
N ASP A 847 -10.30 5.85 18.01
CA ASP A 847 -10.56 5.65 19.44
C ASP A 847 -12.02 5.98 19.81
N TYR A 848 -12.56 7.09 19.28
CA TYR A 848 -13.97 7.46 19.45
C TYR A 848 -14.91 6.46 18.75
N PHE A 849 -14.61 6.05 17.50
CA PHE A 849 -15.42 5.07 16.75
C PHE A 849 -15.53 3.73 17.50
N PHE A 850 -14.43 3.23 18.09
CA PHE A 850 -14.45 2.02 18.91
C PHE A 850 -14.90 2.25 20.36
N GLY A 851 -15.21 3.49 20.77
CA GLY A 851 -15.60 3.84 22.14
C GLY A 851 -14.52 3.55 23.18
N THR A 852 -13.23 3.62 22.82
CA THR A 852 -12.10 3.25 23.68
C THR A 852 -11.21 4.45 23.99
N TYR A 853 -11.18 4.88 25.24
CA TYR A 853 -10.28 5.96 25.68
C TYR A 853 -8.90 5.41 26.08
N ALA A 854 -7.93 5.53 25.16
CA ALA A 854 -6.48 5.51 25.42
C ALA A 854 -5.96 4.48 26.46
N SER A 855 -5.97 3.20 26.09
CA SER A 855 -5.08 2.19 26.69
C SER A 855 -4.34 1.42 25.60
N GLN A 856 -3.15 0.88 25.94
CA GLN A 856 -2.25 0.25 24.97
C GLN A 856 -2.92 -0.93 24.26
N GLU A 857 -2.98 -0.88 22.94
CA GLU A 857 -3.62 -1.93 22.13
C GLU A 857 -2.92 -3.28 22.33
N THR A 858 -3.58 -4.21 23.02
CA THR A 858 -3.09 -5.59 23.06
C THR A 858 -3.53 -6.32 21.79
N ARG A 859 -2.69 -7.25 21.30
CA ARG A 859 -2.99 -8.05 20.10
C ARG A 859 -4.37 -8.74 20.11
N PRO A 860 -4.91 -9.27 21.24
CA PRO A 860 -6.28 -9.81 21.25
C PRO A 860 -7.39 -8.76 21.10
N ASP A 861 -7.21 -7.53 21.59
CA ASP A 861 -8.23 -6.46 21.46
C ASP A 861 -8.42 -6.05 19.98
N LEU A 862 -7.32 -6.01 19.23
CA LEU A 862 -7.33 -5.73 17.79
C LEU A 862 -8.13 -6.80 17.02
N ALA A 863 -7.89 -8.08 17.29
CA ALA A 863 -8.61 -9.19 16.66
C ALA A 863 -10.12 -9.17 17.00
N ALA A 864 -10.50 -8.77 18.21
CA ALA A 864 -11.90 -8.62 18.60
C ALA A 864 -12.60 -7.47 17.83
N ARG A 865 -11.93 -6.33 17.67
CA ARG A 865 -12.42 -5.20 16.87
C ARG A 865 -12.55 -5.56 15.38
N ASP A 866 -11.56 -6.24 14.81
CA ASP A 866 -11.58 -6.65 13.41
C ASP A 866 -12.68 -7.70 13.14
N ALA A 867 -12.92 -8.62 14.09
CA ALA A 867 -14.07 -9.52 14.03
C ALA A 867 -15.42 -8.76 14.11
N GLN A 868 -15.51 -7.71 14.94
CA GLN A 868 -16.72 -6.87 15.03
C GLN A 868 -16.97 -6.09 13.74
N LEU A 869 -15.92 -5.53 13.12
CA LEU A 869 -16.00 -4.92 11.79
C LEU A 869 -16.45 -5.95 10.73
N GLY A 870 -15.94 -7.18 10.79
CA GLY A 870 -16.37 -8.28 9.93
C GLY A 870 -17.88 -8.53 9.99
N THR A 871 -18.52 -8.39 11.15
CA THR A 871 -20.00 -8.57 11.28
C THR A 871 -20.84 -7.47 10.61
N MET A 872 -20.20 -6.38 10.17
CA MET A 872 -20.85 -5.27 9.46
C MET A 872 -20.74 -5.40 7.93
N ILE A 873 -19.87 -6.28 7.44
CA ILE A 873 -19.71 -6.54 6.00
C ILE A 873 -20.98 -7.25 5.49
N GLY A 874 -21.44 -6.84 4.31
CA GLY A 874 -22.70 -7.31 3.73
C GLY A 874 -23.95 -6.60 4.28
N GLU A 875 -23.86 -5.89 5.39
CA GLU A 875 -24.98 -5.19 6.01
C GLU A 875 -25.16 -3.77 5.45
N THR A 876 -26.42 -3.30 5.42
CA THR A 876 -26.75 -1.89 5.10
C THR A 876 -26.62 -1.02 6.34
N PHE A 877 -26.27 0.26 6.18
CA PHE A 877 -26.30 1.29 7.24
C PHE A 877 -26.72 2.66 6.68
N THR A 878 -27.07 3.57 7.59
CA THR A 878 -27.44 4.95 7.27
C THR A 878 -26.33 5.89 7.72
N PHE A 879 -25.46 6.30 6.80
CA PHE A 879 -24.31 7.16 7.08
C PHE A 879 -24.68 8.64 6.93
N ARG A 880 -24.31 9.48 7.92
CA ARG A 880 -24.27 10.94 7.77
C ARG A 880 -22.85 11.33 7.41
N LEU A 881 -22.66 11.91 6.22
CA LEU A 881 -21.34 12.20 5.67
C LEU A 881 -21.05 13.71 5.65
N VAL A 882 -19.86 14.09 6.10
CA VAL A 882 -19.24 15.40 5.84
C VAL A 882 -18.12 15.26 4.82
N THR A 883 -17.89 16.32 4.04
CA THR A 883 -16.76 16.41 3.13
C THR A 883 -15.53 17.00 3.84
N PHE A 884 -14.36 16.41 3.63
CA PHE A 884 -13.09 17.01 4.05
C PHE A 884 -12.02 16.94 2.96
N ALA A 885 -10.94 17.68 3.15
CA ALA A 885 -9.92 17.95 2.14
C ALA A 885 -8.55 17.43 2.60
N VAL A 886 -8.07 16.35 1.96
CA VAL A 886 -6.78 15.69 2.24
C VAL A 886 -5.70 16.28 1.31
N PRO A 887 -4.54 16.76 1.80
CA PRO A 887 -3.50 17.28 0.93
C PRO A 887 -2.88 16.17 0.07
N VAL A 888 -2.73 16.43 -1.24
CA VAL A 888 -2.09 15.50 -2.19
C VAL A 888 -0.94 16.14 -3.00
N SER A 889 -0.83 17.46 -2.93
CA SER A 889 0.35 18.25 -3.31
C SER A 889 0.41 19.49 -2.41
N PRO A 890 1.46 20.34 -2.45
CA PRO A 890 1.57 21.51 -1.58
C PRO A 890 0.46 22.56 -1.82
N SER A 891 -0.18 22.51 -3.00
CA SER A 891 -1.18 23.46 -3.46
C SER A 891 -2.55 22.84 -3.76
N ARG A 892 -2.69 21.50 -3.72
CA ARG A 892 -3.94 20.79 -4.06
C ARG A 892 -4.38 19.79 -3.00
N PHE A 893 -5.69 19.68 -2.84
CA PHE A 893 -6.36 18.82 -1.87
C PHE A 893 -7.34 17.89 -2.58
N LEU A 894 -7.36 16.62 -2.20
CA LEU A 894 -8.36 15.64 -2.58
C LEU A 894 -9.59 15.77 -1.68
N ARG A 895 -10.79 15.83 -2.26
CA ARG A 895 -12.04 15.72 -1.51
C ARG A 895 -12.29 14.26 -1.12
N THR A 896 -12.61 14.06 0.15
CA THR A 896 -12.91 12.76 0.78
C THR A 896 -14.14 12.90 1.67
N TRP A 897 -14.68 11.77 2.12
CA TRP A 897 -15.91 11.69 2.90
C TRP A 897 -15.63 11.08 4.27
N CYS A 898 -16.01 11.77 5.34
CA CYS A 898 -15.96 11.26 6.71
C CYS A 898 -17.38 11.04 7.20
N PRO A 899 -17.69 9.92 7.88
CA PRO A 899 -18.95 9.82 8.58
C PRO A 899 -18.91 10.71 9.84
N VAL A 900 -20.07 11.10 10.35
CA VAL A 900 -20.24 11.76 11.66
C VAL A 900 -21.34 11.04 12.42
N GLU A 901 -21.31 11.13 13.76
CA GLU A 901 -22.21 10.36 14.64
C GLU A 901 -22.19 8.87 14.27
N CYS A 902 -20.98 8.36 14.12
CA CYS A 902 -20.71 7.01 13.68
C CYS A 902 -19.73 6.37 14.65
N THR A 903 -20.26 5.50 15.49
CA THR A 903 -19.53 4.60 16.38
C THR A 903 -19.90 3.15 16.08
N ILE A 904 -19.02 2.24 16.47
CA ILE A 904 -19.25 0.81 16.32
C ILE A 904 -20.47 0.33 17.14
N GLN A 905 -20.79 1.02 18.25
CA GLN A 905 -22.00 0.78 19.04
C GLN A 905 -23.26 1.20 18.27
N GLU A 906 -23.30 2.40 17.69
CA GLU A 906 -24.46 2.89 16.92
C GLU A 906 -24.77 2.01 15.72
N LEU A 907 -23.75 1.60 14.95
CA LEU A 907 -23.91 0.64 13.85
C LEU A 907 -24.45 -0.71 14.36
N SER A 908 -23.92 -1.20 15.49
CA SER A 908 -24.41 -2.44 16.12
C SER A 908 -25.88 -2.33 16.57
N TYR A 909 -26.31 -1.16 17.08
CA TYR A 909 -27.71 -0.89 17.44
C TYR A 909 -28.61 -0.77 16.22
N GLU A 910 -28.20 -0.10 15.14
CA GLU A 910 -28.97 -0.01 13.89
C GLU A 910 -29.22 -1.41 13.29
N LEU A 911 -28.18 -2.26 13.32
CA LEU A 911 -28.25 -3.65 12.89
C LEU A 911 -29.21 -4.48 13.75
N ALA A 912 -29.09 -4.40 15.08
CA ALA A 912 -29.97 -5.10 16.01
C ALA A 912 -31.44 -4.66 15.87
N ALA A 913 -31.69 -3.35 15.73
CA ALA A 913 -33.02 -2.79 15.53
C ALA A 913 -33.66 -3.30 14.22
N ARG A 914 -32.91 -3.36 13.12
CA ARG A 914 -33.42 -3.89 11.85
C ARG A 914 -33.68 -5.39 11.88
N ARG A 915 -32.82 -6.19 12.53
CA ARG A 915 -33.08 -7.63 12.76
C ARG A 915 -34.34 -7.83 13.62
N GLY A 916 -34.57 -6.99 14.62
CA GLY A 916 -35.80 -6.97 15.42
C GLY A 916 -37.05 -6.60 14.61
N GLN A 917 -36.98 -5.58 13.76
CA GLN A 917 -38.08 -5.17 12.88
C GLN A 917 -38.44 -6.25 11.84
N ALA A 918 -37.45 -6.93 11.27
CA ALA A 918 -37.67 -8.06 10.37
C ALA A 918 -38.40 -9.22 11.08
N ALA A 919 -37.93 -9.61 12.27
CA ALA A 919 -38.57 -10.64 13.08
C ALA A 919 -40.00 -10.27 13.55
N ALA A 920 -40.27 -8.98 13.75
CA ALA A 920 -41.61 -8.49 14.08
C ALA A 920 -42.57 -8.50 12.87
N ARG A 921 -42.07 -8.24 11.66
CA ARG A 921 -42.88 -8.31 10.42
C ARG A 921 -43.28 -9.74 10.08
N VAL A 922 -42.35 -10.70 10.17
CA VAL A 922 -42.67 -12.13 9.95
C VAL A 922 -43.80 -12.59 10.89
N LYS A 923 -43.74 -12.22 12.17
CA LYS A 923 -44.82 -12.53 13.15
C LYS A 923 -46.17 -11.86 12.87
N LEU A 924 -46.21 -10.80 12.05
CA LEU A 924 -47.41 -10.08 11.64
C LEU A 924 -47.98 -10.57 10.29
N GLU A 925 -47.20 -11.35 9.53
CA GLU A 925 -47.64 -12.06 8.32
C GLU A 925 -48.05 -13.52 8.64
N ASP A 926 -47.55 -14.09 9.74
CA ASP A 926 -47.91 -15.39 10.30
C ASP A 926 -49.16 -15.37 11.24
N SER A 927 -49.84 -14.22 11.40
CA SER A 927 -51.01 -14.02 12.28
C SER A 927 -52.18 -13.32 11.62
#